data_AF-A0A2W5THY1-F1
#
_entry.id   AF-A0A2W5THY1-F1
#
_cell.length_a   1.000
_cell.length_b   1.000
_cell.length_c   1.000
_cell.angle_alpha   90.00
_cell.angle_beta   90.00
_cell.angle_gamma   90.00
#
_symmetry.space_group_name_H-M   'P 1'
#
loop_
_entity.id
_entity.type
_entity.pdbx_description
1 polymer ?
#
loop_
_entity_poly.entity_id
_entity_poly.type
_entity_poly.pdbx_seq_one_letter_code
_entity_poly.pdbx_strand_id
1 'polypeptide(L)'
;MENRWYLALFGPVGGLISGLITGLVLLAITGEPSTWGAWVVLCVISSGGFTLAAWLTFYQLGVRRTQRRRDIIERLAQGDLTVTPTTEGSDDAELYRFTHSLRRALWQVQRVTRSVHRTARGVQEHARTVLESARRQGAAVERSQKAVTSMGESLEGSQKRVSQLESFARDTTTSLTEMTESIESVARSLTLLNTASEKTSSRVEALSIRSAHVVETGGIVARLTAQSREAVSLAENSIDAVRRRSDETGELAREMTVTAAQGAQLVGDALKGIKRIDDTVGRAARLVDALGVSSLEIGRVVDVIQEIADQTNLLALNAAIIASQAGESGKAFAVVATEVRSLAEKTGRSTREIGQKVKAVREGVERAVELVSRGRDEAAHGVQLGEKAAEALRAIQHTSQRALTAVESTQAETARLETQGTSLVDMSREVTERADEVMRLAGEQAAQGRELVKQMQDMSRTARDASTRAEGQVSTGRELSDAVLRLTAAIDEIRAAQAVLRQGDNAISEEVAEVREDAQRVVRVGDFLSRAVEQLSHEADTLGNEVFRFKLPQPRAGGTLQVGLHRALTIDETRGFDPLFTLDLQLSELSASMYSTLVRYEDGLLVPDLAEAWEADPTARRYRFVLRKGVTFPDGVTLNAGHVKAHFERLLDPKVDAPDAVIFKDISGATAFFAGEARTVSGIEVLDEHTIEFRLEEPRAFFLRMLALPSTGITRLDAGRVLGTGPFRLASATRSLVTLERNPTYYMAGLPLLARLEFQLFNSRRAALDAYTKGQVQVVSYLHAENLKDAGLEPAQSLTVNTPSIWFLGFNAQSGPYDDVRVRRALRAGLDVRALVDGFHPGARVARSLTPPTLLESDRIHEPRTDISLARRLLQEAGHSRLKVTLHYPPDRDTREEDRALFKPLTDAGLVELEHVELRDFWERVRDGKLPIFRGNWIADVADPDNFLHLLLNSKAQSYYGVSYKNPEFDRLTDEARVAVDPGMREQLYRKAESLVREDCVLVPLYHERFHAAASQELQGLRLHQTPPQVRFEEIWLG
;
A
#
# COMPACT_ATOMS: atom_id res chain seq x y z
N MET A 1 -20.05 73.85 68.25
CA MET A 1 -20.20 74.73 69.43
C MET A 1 -19.38 76.03 69.34
N GLU A 2 -18.65 76.29 68.24
CA GLU A 2 -17.60 77.32 68.20
C GLU A 2 -18.07 78.78 67.94
N ASN A 3 -19.29 79.03 67.49
CA ASN A 3 -19.75 80.40 67.16
C ASN A 3 -20.57 81.13 68.24
N ARG A 4 -20.62 80.62 69.48
CA ARG A 4 -21.46 81.23 70.55
C ARG A 4 -20.89 82.53 71.12
N TRP A 5 -19.61 82.83 70.91
CA TRP A 5 -18.97 84.04 71.47
C TRP A 5 -19.46 85.34 70.80
N TYR A 6 -19.85 85.30 69.52
CA TYR A 6 -20.41 86.46 68.82
C TYR A 6 -21.73 86.95 69.44
N LEU A 7 -22.58 86.04 69.94
CA LEU A 7 -23.83 86.40 70.62
C LEU A 7 -23.59 87.11 71.96
N ALA A 8 -22.51 86.78 72.66
CA ALA A 8 -22.16 87.41 73.93
C ALA A 8 -21.59 88.83 73.75
N LEU A 9 -21.04 89.16 72.57
CA LEU A 9 -20.46 90.47 72.30
C LEU A 9 -21.41 91.41 71.54
N PHE A 10 -22.14 90.90 70.54
CA PHE A 10 -22.92 91.74 69.62
C PHE A 10 -24.18 92.33 70.27
N GLY A 11 -24.85 91.56 71.14
CA GLY A 11 -26.06 92.00 71.83
C GLY A 11 -25.81 93.15 72.81
N PRO A 12 -24.89 93.00 73.78
CA PRO A 12 -24.62 94.04 74.77
C PRO A 12 -23.97 95.29 74.17
N VAL A 13 -23.06 95.14 73.20
CA VAL A 13 -22.35 96.30 72.60
C VAL A 13 -23.27 97.06 71.65
N GLY A 14 -24.02 96.36 70.79
CA GLY A 14 -24.97 97.00 69.86
C GLY A 14 -26.09 97.73 70.58
N GLY A 15 -26.61 97.16 71.67
CA GLY A 15 -27.66 97.82 72.44
C GLY A 15 -27.17 98.96 73.34
N LEU A 16 -25.94 98.92 73.87
CA LEU A 16 -25.34 100.08 74.54
C LEU A 16 -25.21 101.28 73.59
N ILE A 17 -24.73 101.03 72.36
CA ILE A 17 -24.61 102.06 71.32
C ILE A 17 -25.99 102.62 70.93
N SER A 18 -26.98 101.75 70.71
CA SER A 18 -28.35 102.17 70.39
C SER A 18 -29.01 102.97 71.51
N GLY A 19 -28.82 102.58 72.77
CA GLY A 19 -29.34 103.29 73.93
C GLY A 19 -28.72 104.68 74.08
N LEU A 20 -27.41 104.79 73.85
CA LEU A 20 -26.71 106.07 73.82
C LEU A 20 -27.23 106.99 72.70
N ILE A 21 -27.39 106.47 71.48
CA ILE A 21 -27.91 107.25 70.34
C ILE A 21 -29.36 107.71 70.61
N THR A 22 -30.21 106.81 71.11
CA THR A 22 -31.63 107.12 71.37
C THR A 22 -31.79 108.15 72.48
N GLY A 23 -30.98 108.06 73.55
CA GLY A 23 -30.96 109.08 74.59
C GLY A 23 -30.46 110.43 74.09
N LEU A 24 -29.46 110.45 73.19
CA LEU A 24 -28.95 111.70 72.59
C LEU A 24 -30.01 112.36 71.69
N VAL A 25 -30.77 111.56 70.94
CA VAL A 25 -31.89 112.02 70.12
C VAL A 25 -33.03 112.56 71.00
N LEU A 26 -33.38 111.87 72.08
CA LEU A 26 -34.39 112.36 73.03
C LEU A 26 -33.97 113.68 73.66
N LEU A 27 -32.70 113.79 74.10
CA LEU A 27 -32.14 115.04 74.63
C LEU A 27 -32.23 116.19 73.62
N ALA A 28 -31.96 115.92 72.35
CA ALA A 28 -32.05 116.92 71.28
C ALA A 28 -33.49 117.38 71.00
N ILE A 29 -34.48 116.51 71.22
CA ILE A 29 -35.91 116.80 70.95
C ILE A 29 -36.59 117.48 72.15
N THR A 30 -36.30 117.05 73.38
CA THR A 30 -37.03 117.50 74.58
C THR A 30 -36.37 118.69 75.28
N GLY A 31 -35.09 118.96 75.03
CA GLY A 31 -34.36 120.10 75.59
C GLY A 31 -34.04 120.01 77.10
N GLU A 32 -34.55 118.99 77.81
CA GLU A 32 -34.26 118.74 79.23
C GLU A 32 -33.32 117.52 79.41
N PRO A 33 -32.29 117.60 80.28
CA PRO A 33 -31.38 116.49 80.53
C PRO A 33 -32.12 115.34 81.23
N SER A 34 -32.28 114.22 80.53
CA SER A 34 -32.80 112.99 81.12
C SER A 34 -31.88 112.55 82.26
N THR A 35 -32.47 112.22 83.42
CA THR A 35 -31.73 111.85 84.63
C THR A 35 -30.76 110.68 84.37
N TRP A 36 -29.67 110.58 85.13
CA TRP A 36 -28.73 109.46 85.01
C TRP A 36 -29.42 108.09 85.05
N GLY A 37 -30.45 107.96 85.89
CA GLY A 37 -31.31 106.77 85.93
C GLY A 37 -32.01 106.48 84.59
N ALA A 38 -32.49 107.50 83.88
CA ALA A 38 -33.13 107.34 82.58
C ALA A 38 -32.14 106.84 81.50
N TRP A 39 -30.88 107.29 81.51
CA TRP A 39 -29.84 106.81 80.59
C TRP A 39 -29.44 105.35 80.85
N VAL A 40 -29.26 104.99 82.13
CA VAL A 40 -29.00 103.61 82.52
C VAL A 40 -30.16 102.71 82.09
N VAL A 41 -31.40 103.15 82.32
CA VAL A 41 -32.61 102.43 81.89
C VAL A 41 -32.64 102.30 80.36
N LEU A 42 -32.37 103.35 79.59
CA LEU A 42 -32.34 103.31 78.13
C LEU A 42 -31.29 102.33 77.60
N CYS A 43 -30.05 102.41 78.11
CA CYS A 43 -28.96 101.53 77.72
C CYS A 43 -29.21 100.05 78.10
N VAL A 44 -29.77 99.80 79.29
CA VAL A 44 -30.12 98.45 79.75
C VAL A 44 -31.27 97.87 78.91
N ILE A 45 -32.32 98.65 78.63
CA ILE A 45 -33.44 98.22 77.80
C ILE A 45 -32.98 97.97 76.36
N SER A 46 -32.13 98.84 75.81
CA SER A 46 -31.60 98.72 74.45
C SER A 46 -30.66 97.52 74.29
N SER A 47 -29.77 97.29 75.26
CA SER A 47 -28.97 96.06 75.36
C SER A 47 -29.82 94.81 75.53
N GLY A 48 -30.82 94.85 76.39
CA GLY A 48 -31.80 93.76 76.51
C GLY A 48 -32.47 93.47 75.17
N GLY A 49 -32.92 94.51 74.46
CA GLY A 49 -33.57 94.42 73.15
C GLY A 49 -32.67 93.89 72.03
N PHE A 50 -31.43 94.36 71.92
CA PHE A 50 -30.48 93.89 70.90
C PHE A 50 -29.98 92.47 71.19
N THR A 51 -29.74 92.14 72.46
CA THR A 51 -29.35 90.77 72.85
C THR A 51 -30.51 89.81 72.59
N LEU A 52 -31.74 90.22 72.86
CA LEU A 52 -32.95 89.47 72.52
C LEU A 52 -33.12 89.34 71.00
N ALA A 53 -32.88 90.41 70.22
CA ALA A 53 -32.98 90.38 68.77
C ALA A 53 -31.89 89.50 68.13
N ALA A 54 -30.64 89.58 68.59
CA ALA A 54 -29.55 88.72 68.14
C ALA A 54 -29.80 87.25 68.51
N TRP A 55 -30.28 87.01 69.74
CA TRP A 55 -30.70 85.68 70.18
C TRP A 55 -31.87 85.15 69.37
N LEU A 56 -32.89 85.96 69.11
CA LEU A 56 -34.04 85.62 68.27
C LEU A 56 -33.61 85.35 66.83
N THR A 57 -32.67 86.12 66.28
CA THR A 57 -32.17 85.93 64.91
C THR A 57 -31.36 84.65 64.80
N PHE A 58 -30.52 84.34 65.78
CA PHE A 58 -29.73 83.11 65.82
C PHE A 58 -30.57 81.88 66.18
N TYR A 59 -31.59 82.05 67.03
CA TYR A 59 -32.60 81.05 67.31
C TYR A 59 -33.45 80.80 66.06
N GLN A 60 -33.88 81.83 65.34
CA GLN A 60 -34.57 81.69 64.06
C GLN A 60 -33.69 81.04 62.99
N LEU A 61 -32.40 81.37 62.91
CA LEU A 61 -31.45 80.70 62.01
C LEU A 61 -31.23 79.23 62.40
N GLY A 62 -31.10 78.95 63.70
CA GLY A 62 -30.95 77.60 64.24
C GLY A 62 -32.20 76.74 64.04
N VAL A 63 -33.38 77.31 64.33
CA VAL A 63 -34.71 76.71 64.12
C VAL A 63 -34.97 76.49 62.63
N ARG A 64 -34.66 77.48 61.77
CA ARG A 64 -34.76 77.29 60.31
C ARG A 64 -33.84 76.16 59.84
N ARG A 65 -32.61 76.05 60.35
CA ARG A 65 -31.69 74.93 60.04
C ARG A 65 -32.25 73.59 60.53
N THR A 66 -32.78 73.52 61.75
CA THR A 66 -33.37 72.27 62.29
C THR A 66 -34.66 71.89 61.58
N GLN A 67 -35.53 72.85 61.26
CA GLN A 67 -36.75 72.62 60.47
C GLN A 67 -36.42 72.13 59.07
N ARG A 68 -35.43 72.73 58.41
CA ARG A 68 -34.96 72.31 57.07
C ARG A 68 -34.36 70.91 57.11
N ARG A 69 -33.58 70.57 58.13
CA ARG A 69 -33.10 69.18 58.36
C ARG A 69 -34.26 68.21 58.58
N ARG A 70 -35.24 68.59 59.42
CA ARG A 70 -36.40 67.75 59.72
C ARG A 70 -37.20 67.46 58.46
N ASP A 71 -37.45 68.48 57.64
CA ASP A 71 -38.12 68.36 56.34
C ASP A 71 -37.35 67.45 55.38
N ILE A 72 -36.03 67.59 55.28
CA ILE A 72 -35.19 66.70 54.46
C ILE A 72 -35.27 65.25 54.96
N ILE A 73 -35.11 65.00 56.26
CA ILE A 73 -35.17 63.65 56.85
C ILE A 73 -36.56 63.05 56.69
N GLU A 74 -37.62 63.83 56.86
CA GLU A 74 -39.00 63.39 56.72
C GLU A 74 -39.34 63.01 55.27
N ARG A 75 -38.86 63.80 54.30
CA ARG A 75 -38.95 63.45 52.88
C ARG A 75 -38.14 62.21 52.51
N LEU A 76 -36.92 62.08 53.03
CA LEU A 76 -36.09 60.88 52.85
C LEU A 76 -36.77 59.63 53.45
N ALA A 77 -37.40 59.75 54.63
CA ALA A 77 -38.15 58.67 55.28
C ALA A 77 -39.42 58.27 54.50
N GLN A 78 -40.01 59.19 53.75
CA GLN A 78 -41.11 58.93 52.82
C GLN A 78 -40.64 58.34 51.47
N GLY A 79 -39.34 58.05 51.32
CA GLY A 79 -38.75 57.53 50.10
C GLY A 79 -38.49 58.60 49.03
N ASP A 80 -38.69 59.89 49.31
CA ASP A 80 -38.35 60.96 48.38
C ASP A 80 -36.85 61.24 48.43
N LEU A 81 -36.11 60.61 47.53
CA LEU A 81 -34.68 60.81 47.37
C LEU A 81 -34.37 61.94 46.40
N THR A 82 -35.32 62.79 45.97
CA THR A 82 -34.99 63.94 45.10
C THR A 82 -34.31 65.09 45.85
N VAL A 83 -34.39 65.10 47.18
CA VAL A 83 -33.85 66.16 48.04
C VAL A 83 -32.33 66.03 48.20
N THR A 84 -31.59 67.13 48.04
CA THR A 84 -30.13 67.20 48.24
C THR A 84 -29.80 67.90 49.57
N PRO A 85 -29.24 67.19 50.56
CA PRO A 85 -28.71 67.82 51.78
C PRO A 85 -27.55 68.77 51.43
N THR A 86 -27.57 70.01 51.92
CA THR A 86 -26.46 70.96 51.70
C THR A 86 -25.29 70.66 52.63
N THR A 87 -24.05 70.69 52.15
CA THR A 87 -22.82 70.35 52.90
C THR A 87 -22.37 71.39 53.96
N GLU A 88 -23.27 72.25 54.44
CA GLU A 88 -22.95 73.29 55.44
C GLU A 88 -22.91 72.73 56.88
N GLY A 89 -21.95 71.83 57.17
CA GLY A 89 -21.69 71.28 58.51
C GLY A 89 -21.36 69.79 58.51
N SER A 90 -20.67 69.28 59.55
CA SER A 90 -20.22 67.89 59.63
C SER A 90 -21.36 66.87 59.51
N ASP A 91 -22.48 67.09 60.22
CA ASP A 91 -23.57 66.11 60.23
C ASP A 91 -24.40 66.13 58.93
N ASP A 92 -24.44 67.27 58.23
CA ASP A 92 -25.13 67.34 56.93
C ASP A 92 -24.33 66.60 55.83
N ALA A 93 -23.01 66.52 55.98
CA ALA A 93 -22.16 65.73 55.11
C ALA A 93 -22.42 64.21 55.25
N GLU A 94 -22.76 63.72 56.45
CA GLU A 94 -23.17 62.32 56.64
C GLU A 94 -24.52 62.01 55.98
N LEU A 95 -25.50 62.90 56.17
CA LEU A 95 -26.83 62.75 55.55
C LEU A 95 -26.74 62.82 54.01
N TYR A 96 -25.88 63.71 53.50
CA TYR A 96 -25.55 63.80 52.08
C TYR A 96 -24.96 62.47 51.55
N ARG A 97 -23.92 61.95 52.22
CA ARG A 97 -23.27 60.67 51.87
C ARG A 97 -24.27 59.51 51.88
N PHE A 98 -25.11 59.42 52.91
CA PHE A 98 -26.14 58.37 53.01
C PHE A 98 -27.16 58.46 51.88
N THR A 99 -27.69 59.65 51.60
CA THR A 99 -28.68 59.86 50.54
C THR A 99 -28.11 59.49 49.18
N HIS A 100 -26.86 59.87 48.89
CA HIS A 100 -26.20 59.54 47.63
C HIS A 100 -25.85 58.06 47.50
N SER A 101 -25.37 57.41 48.57
CA SER A 101 -25.12 55.97 48.55
C SER A 101 -26.42 55.18 48.33
N LEU A 102 -27.51 55.62 48.97
CA LEU A 102 -28.84 55.01 48.81
C LEU A 102 -29.40 55.22 47.41
N ARG A 103 -29.29 56.43 46.83
CA ARG A 103 -29.65 56.69 45.41
C ARG A 103 -28.90 55.76 44.46
N ARG A 104 -27.58 55.63 44.64
CA ARG A 104 -26.76 54.74 43.82
C ARG A 104 -27.16 53.28 44.01
N ALA A 105 -27.37 52.85 45.24
CA ALA A 105 -27.82 51.50 45.54
C ALA A 105 -29.16 51.21 44.84
N LEU A 106 -30.14 52.12 44.93
CA LEU A 106 -31.44 51.93 44.28
C LEU A 106 -31.36 51.99 42.76
N TRP A 107 -30.53 52.86 42.17
CA TRP A 107 -30.24 52.83 40.73
C TRP A 107 -29.60 51.50 40.31
N GLN A 108 -28.68 50.98 41.13
CA GLN A 108 -28.07 49.67 40.93
C GLN A 108 -29.13 48.57 41.00
N VAL A 109 -30.07 48.62 41.96
CA VAL A 109 -31.18 47.65 42.04
C VAL A 109 -32.09 47.76 40.82
N GLN A 110 -32.57 48.95 40.45
CA GLN A 110 -33.41 49.12 39.24
C GLN A 110 -32.73 48.58 37.98
N ARG A 111 -31.42 48.80 37.86
CA ARG A 111 -30.62 48.27 36.76
C ARG A 111 -30.49 46.76 36.82
N VAL A 112 -30.14 46.20 37.99
CA VAL A 112 -30.06 44.74 38.18
C VAL A 112 -31.42 44.11 37.88
N THR A 113 -32.53 44.70 38.32
CA THR A 113 -33.88 44.26 37.97
C THR A 113 -34.11 44.26 36.45
N ARG A 114 -33.79 45.35 35.74
CA ARG A 114 -33.90 45.40 34.26
C ARG A 114 -32.96 44.41 33.56
N SER A 115 -31.76 44.22 34.10
CA SER A 115 -30.77 43.27 33.60
C SER A 115 -31.25 41.84 33.81
N VAL A 116 -31.76 41.50 35.00
CA VAL A 116 -32.41 40.21 35.30
C VAL A 116 -33.57 39.98 34.35
N HIS A 117 -34.38 40.99 34.04
CA HIS A 117 -35.43 40.88 33.04
C HIS A 117 -34.92 40.56 31.62
N ARG A 118 -33.89 41.28 31.16
CA ARG A 118 -33.26 41.03 29.85
C ARG A 118 -32.60 39.64 29.79
N THR A 119 -31.85 39.30 30.83
CA THR A 119 -31.19 38.01 30.98
C THR A 119 -32.21 36.88 31.10
N ALA A 120 -33.29 37.06 31.84
CA ALA A 120 -34.38 36.10 31.96
C ALA A 120 -34.97 35.78 30.59
N ARG A 121 -35.32 36.79 29.78
CA ARG A 121 -35.78 36.57 28.40
C ARG A 121 -34.74 35.83 27.56
N GLY A 122 -33.48 36.25 27.63
CA GLY A 122 -32.38 35.62 26.88
C GLY A 122 -32.20 34.14 27.27
N VAL A 123 -32.20 33.83 28.57
CA VAL A 123 -32.09 32.46 29.08
C VAL A 123 -33.32 31.63 28.71
N GLN A 124 -34.52 32.21 28.73
CA GLN A 124 -35.75 31.53 28.32
C GLN A 124 -35.73 31.15 26.84
N GLU A 125 -35.18 32.02 25.99
CA GLU A 125 -35.00 31.76 24.56
C GLU A 125 -33.91 30.69 24.30
N HIS A 126 -32.80 30.75 25.03
CA HIS A 126 -31.75 29.72 24.96
C HIS A 126 -32.25 28.36 25.49
N ALA A 127 -32.98 28.34 26.60
CA ALA A 127 -33.57 27.13 27.17
C ALA A 127 -34.53 26.46 26.18
N ARG A 128 -35.31 27.25 25.43
CA ARG A 128 -36.18 26.74 24.37
C ARG A 128 -35.38 26.06 23.24
N THR A 129 -34.30 26.69 22.79
CA THR A 129 -33.40 26.12 21.78
C THR A 129 -32.72 24.85 22.28
N VAL A 130 -32.25 24.83 23.52
CA VAL A 130 -31.64 23.64 24.17
C VAL A 130 -32.66 22.49 24.27
N LEU A 131 -33.90 22.79 24.65
CA LEU A 131 -34.98 21.80 24.72
C LEU A 131 -35.34 21.23 23.35
N GLU A 132 -35.40 22.06 22.30
CA GLU A 132 -35.59 21.58 20.93
C GLU A 132 -34.42 20.72 20.45
N SER A 133 -33.19 21.12 20.73
CA SER A 133 -31.98 20.35 20.41
C SER A 133 -31.96 19.02 21.15
N ALA A 134 -32.28 18.98 22.44
CA ALA A 134 -32.34 17.75 23.23
C ALA A 134 -33.43 16.78 22.70
N ARG A 135 -34.57 17.31 22.24
CA ARG A 135 -35.61 16.49 21.58
C ARG A 135 -35.14 15.92 20.24
N ARG A 136 -34.45 16.72 19.42
CA ARG A 136 -33.84 16.24 18.16
C ARG A 136 -32.76 15.19 18.42
N GLN A 137 -31.95 15.40 19.46
CA GLN A 137 -30.93 14.46 19.90
C GLN A 137 -31.57 13.14 20.35
N GLY A 138 -32.64 13.18 21.14
CA GLY A 138 -33.41 11.97 21.50
C GLY A 138 -33.90 11.18 20.28
N ALA A 139 -34.46 11.86 19.27
CA ALA A 139 -34.90 11.22 18.03
C ALA A 139 -33.74 10.72 17.13
N ALA A 140 -32.56 11.31 17.24
CA ALA A 140 -31.35 10.83 16.57
C ALA A 140 -30.80 9.57 17.27
N VAL A 141 -30.75 9.58 18.60
CA VAL A 141 -30.33 8.44 19.43
C VAL A 141 -31.20 7.21 19.19
N GLU A 142 -32.52 7.38 19.05
CA GLU A 142 -33.42 6.27 18.70
C GLU A 142 -33.14 5.66 17.32
N ARG A 143 -32.75 6.49 16.33
CA ARG A 143 -32.31 6.01 15.01
C ARG A 143 -30.97 5.30 15.09
N SER A 144 -30.01 5.83 15.86
CA SER A 144 -28.72 5.18 16.10
C SER A 144 -28.89 3.83 16.80
N GLN A 145 -29.80 3.72 17.75
CA GLN A 145 -30.08 2.45 18.44
C GLN A 145 -30.64 1.38 17.48
N LYS A 146 -31.52 1.77 16.54
CA LYS A 146 -31.98 0.86 15.47
C LYS A 146 -30.85 0.46 14.53
N ALA A 147 -29.95 1.40 14.19
CA ALA A 147 -28.80 1.12 13.32
C ALA A 147 -27.77 0.18 13.98
N VAL A 148 -27.44 0.39 15.26
CA VAL A 148 -26.57 -0.48 16.06
C VAL A 148 -27.17 -1.88 16.17
N THR A 149 -28.48 -1.99 16.40
CA THR A 149 -29.16 -3.31 16.41
C THR A 149 -29.03 -4.04 15.06
N SER A 150 -29.23 -3.33 13.95
CA SER A 150 -29.08 -3.90 12.60
C SER A 150 -27.62 -4.21 12.24
N MET A 151 -26.66 -3.46 12.80
CA MET A 151 -25.23 -3.73 12.68
C MET A 151 -24.85 -5.01 13.41
N GLY A 152 -25.39 -5.24 14.60
CA GLY A 152 -25.26 -6.50 15.34
C GLY A 152 -25.77 -7.72 14.54
N GLU A 153 -26.96 -7.62 13.92
CA GLU A 153 -27.50 -8.66 13.04
C GLU A 153 -26.62 -8.90 11.79
N SER A 154 -26.06 -7.83 11.22
CA SER A 154 -25.16 -7.91 10.06
C SER A 154 -23.81 -8.54 10.43
N LEU A 155 -23.28 -8.24 11.62
CA LEU A 155 -22.05 -8.83 12.17
C LEU A 155 -22.22 -10.35 12.38
N GLU A 156 -23.36 -10.78 12.91
CA GLU A 156 -23.71 -12.20 13.04
C GLU A 156 -23.81 -12.89 11.66
N GLY A 157 -24.45 -12.24 10.69
CA GLY A 157 -24.50 -12.69 9.29
C GLY A 157 -23.12 -12.77 8.64
N SER A 158 -22.21 -11.86 8.97
CA SER A 158 -20.83 -11.84 8.46
C SER A 158 -19.98 -12.95 9.10
N GLN A 159 -20.14 -13.23 10.39
CA GLN A 159 -19.46 -14.36 11.06
C GLN A 159 -19.79 -15.69 10.37
N LYS A 160 -21.05 -15.90 9.98
CA LYS A 160 -21.47 -17.11 9.27
C LYS A 160 -20.75 -17.25 7.92
N ARG A 161 -20.52 -16.14 7.20
CA ARG A 161 -19.78 -16.14 5.92
C ARG A 161 -18.28 -16.35 6.11
N VAL A 162 -17.69 -15.78 7.16
CA VAL A 162 -16.28 -16.03 7.52
C VAL A 162 -16.06 -17.51 7.82
N SER A 163 -16.98 -18.15 8.58
CA SER A 163 -16.93 -19.59 8.82
C SER A 163 -17.09 -20.44 7.53
N GLN A 164 -17.89 -19.98 6.57
CA GLN A 164 -17.99 -20.62 5.25
C GLN A 164 -16.69 -20.47 4.44
N LEU A 165 -16.03 -19.30 4.50
CA LEU A 165 -14.72 -19.08 3.88
C LEU A 165 -13.63 -19.95 4.50
N GLU A 166 -13.65 -20.19 5.81
CA GLU A 166 -12.74 -21.13 6.49
C GLU A 166 -12.92 -22.56 5.95
N SER A 167 -14.17 -23.01 5.79
CA SER A 167 -14.45 -24.33 5.20
C SER A 167 -13.94 -24.40 3.76
N PHE A 168 -14.24 -23.37 2.96
CA PHE A 168 -13.81 -23.30 1.56
C PHE A 168 -12.28 -23.29 1.42
N ALA A 169 -11.56 -22.54 2.25
CA ALA A 169 -10.10 -22.52 2.25
C ALA A 169 -9.50 -23.88 2.63
N ARG A 170 -10.11 -24.58 3.59
CA ARG A 170 -9.73 -25.93 3.98
C ARG A 170 -9.95 -26.94 2.84
N ASP A 171 -11.13 -26.93 2.23
CA ASP A 171 -11.49 -27.83 1.12
C ASP A 171 -10.61 -27.58 -0.12
N THR A 172 -10.29 -26.31 -0.38
CA THR A 172 -9.37 -25.90 -1.45
C THR A 172 -7.95 -26.41 -1.19
N THR A 173 -7.48 -26.36 0.06
CA THR A 173 -6.16 -26.87 0.45
C THR A 173 -6.04 -28.38 0.21
N THR A 174 -7.08 -29.15 0.59
CA THR A 174 -7.13 -30.59 0.33
C THR A 174 -7.13 -30.87 -1.17
N SER A 175 -7.96 -30.16 -1.94
CA SER A 175 -8.05 -30.32 -3.40
C SER A 175 -6.74 -29.98 -4.12
N LEU A 176 -6.02 -28.93 -3.69
CA LEU A 176 -4.72 -28.56 -4.23
C LEU A 176 -3.64 -29.61 -3.95
N THR A 177 -3.72 -30.26 -2.79
CA THR A 177 -2.81 -31.35 -2.40
C THR A 177 -3.02 -32.56 -3.30
N GLU A 178 -4.27 -33.01 -3.46
CA GLU A 178 -4.64 -34.13 -4.34
C GLU A 178 -4.30 -33.84 -5.82
N MET A 179 -4.50 -32.60 -6.26
CA MET A 179 -4.15 -32.16 -7.61
C MET A 179 -2.64 -32.22 -7.84
N THR A 180 -1.84 -31.77 -6.86
CA THR A 180 -0.36 -31.80 -6.96
C THR A 180 0.14 -33.23 -7.06
N GLU A 181 -0.35 -34.14 -6.21
CA GLU A 181 -0.01 -35.57 -6.28
C GLU A 181 -0.40 -36.22 -7.62
N SER A 182 -1.56 -35.84 -8.15
CA SER A 182 -2.03 -36.32 -9.46
C SER A 182 -1.13 -35.84 -10.60
N ILE A 183 -0.74 -34.56 -10.60
CA ILE A 183 0.16 -33.99 -11.62
C ILE A 183 1.55 -34.63 -11.54
N GLU A 184 2.09 -34.87 -10.35
CA GLU A 184 3.35 -35.59 -10.17
C GLU A 184 3.25 -37.04 -10.70
N SER A 185 2.11 -37.70 -10.51
CA SER A 185 1.85 -39.03 -11.08
C SER A 185 1.83 -39.03 -12.61
N VAL A 186 1.23 -38.00 -13.22
CA VAL A 186 1.24 -37.79 -14.67
C VAL A 186 2.65 -37.56 -15.19
N ALA A 187 3.45 -36.70 -14.54
CA ALA A 187 4.84 -36.44 -14.91
C ALA A 187 5.72 -37.71 -14.87
N ARG A 188 5.54 -38.56 -13.84
CA ARG A 188 6.21 -39.87 -13.76
C ARG A 188 5.80 -40.79 -14.91
N SER A 189 4.51 -40.83 -15.25
CA SER A 189 3.98 -41.66 -16.34
C SER A 189 4.52 -41.22 -17.71
N LEU A 190 4.66 -39.91 -17.94
CA LEU A 190 5.24 -39.35 -19.17
C LEU A 190 6.74 -39.67 -19.31
N THR A 191 7.48 -39.66 -18.20
CA THR A 191 8.89 -40.08 -18.18
C THR A 191 9.05 -41.56 -18.56
N LEU A 192 8.17 -42.41 -18.02
CA LEU A 192 8.13 -43.84 -18.39
C LEU A 192 7.76 -44.03 -19.87
N LEU A 193 6.79 -43.28 -20.39
CA LEU A 193 6.37 -43.33 -21.79
C LEU A 193 7.50 -42.90 -22.74
N ASN A 194 8.25 -41.86 -22.39
CA ASN A 194 9.42 -41.42 -23.16
C ASN A 194 10.47 -42.54 -23.24
N THR A 195 10.80 -43.15 -22.10
CA THR A 195 11.77 -44.25 -22.02
C THR A 195 11.30 -45.48 -22.81
N ALA A 196 10.02 -45.82 -22.74
CA ALA A 196 9.43 -46.92 -23.50
C ALA A 196 9.46 -46.67 -25.02
N SER A 197 9.24 -45.43 -25.45
CA SER A 197 9.30 -45.02 -26.86
C SER A 197 10.72 -45.13 -27.42
N GLU A 198 11.73 -44.65 -26.67
CA GLU A 198 13.15 -44.78 -27.04
C GLU A 198 13.60 -46.26 -27.16
N LYS A 199 13.20 -47.09 -26.19
CA LYS A 199 13.48 -48.54 -26.22
C LYS A 199 12.77 -49.26 -27.38
N THR A 200 11.57 -48.82 -27.75
CA THR A 200 10.83 -49.40 -28.88
C THR A 200 11.47 -49.01 -30.21
N SER A 201 11.88 -47.75 -30.36
CA SER A 201 12.60 -47.26 -31.54
C SER A 201 13.86 -48.08 -31.83
N SER A 202 14.72 -48.27 -30.83
CA SER A 202 15.95 -49.06 -30.99
C SER A 202 15.71 -50.53 -31.35
N ARG A 203 14.64 -51.14 -30.82
CA ARG A 203 14.25 -52.51 -31.18
C ARG A 203 13.77 -52.63 -32.64
N VAL A 204 13.01 -51.65 -33.11
CA VAL A 204 12.50 -51.62 -34.50
C VAL A 204 13.63 -51.34 -35.50
N GLU A 205 14.62 -50.53 -35.11
CA GLU A 205 15.84 -50.33 -35.89
C GLU A 205 16.65 -51.64 -36.03
N ALA A 206 16.83 -52.37 -34.94
CA ALA A 206 17.46 -53.69 -34.97
C ALA A 206 16.68 -54.71 -35.84
N LEU A 207 15.35 -54.65 -35.85
CA LEU A 207 14.50 -55.48 -36.71
C LEU A 207 14.67 -55.14 -38.20
N SER A 208 14.83 -53.85 -38.53
CA SER A 208 15.06 -53.40 -39.91
C SER A 208 16.39 -53.94 -40.46
N ILE A 209 17.45 -53.93 -39.63
CA ILE A 209 18.76 -54.51 -39.98
C ILE A 209 18.64 -56.02 -40.23
N ARG A 210 17.94 -56.76 -39.36
CA ARG A 210 17.73 -58.21 -39.54
C ARG A 210 16.94 -58.53 -40.79
N SER A 211 15.93 -57.72 -41.12
CA SER A 211 15.11 -57.90 -42.32
C SER A 211 15.94 -57.69 -43.59
N ALA A 212 16.87 -56.72 -43.59
CA ALA A 212 17.81 -56.54 -44.69
C ALA A 212 18.73 -57.77 -44.89
N HIS A 213 19.20 -58.39 -43.79
CA HIS A 213 19.98 -59.62 -43.86
C HIS A 213 19.17 -60.80 -44.44
N VAL A 214 17.87 -60.89 -44.14
CA VAL A 214 16.99 -61.92 -44.73
C VAL A 214 16.86 -61.75 -46.24
N VAL A 215 16.72 -60.51 -46.73
CA VAL A 215 16.71 -60.20 -48.17
C VAL A 215 18.01 -60.64 -48.84
N GLU A 216 19.16 -60.34 -48.24
CA GLU A 216 20.47 -60.76 -48.76
C GLU A 216 20.60 -62.29 -48.82
N THR A 217 20.16 -62.98 -47.76
CA THR A 217 20.22 -64.45 -47.67
C THR A 217 19.34 -65.12 -48.73
N GLY A 218 18.13 -64.59 -48.96
CA GLY A 218 17.24 -65.06 -50.04
C GLY A 218 17.90 -64.94 -51.42
N GLY A 219 18.61 -63.84 -51.67
CA GLY A 219 19.36 -63.64 -52.91
C GLY A 219 20.52 -64.63 -53.11
N ILE A 220 21.15 -65.10 -52.04
CA ILE A 220 22.17 -66.16 -52.10
C ILE A 220 21.54 -67.50 -52.48
N VAL A 221 20.40 -67.86 -51.88
CA VAL A 221 19.67 -69.11 -52.17
C VAL A 221 19.20 -69.17 -53.63
N ALA A 222 18.71 -68.05 -54.17
CA ALA A 222 18.32 -67.96 -55.59
C ALA A 222 19.50 -68.19 -56.54
N ARG A 223 20.71 -67.71 -56.20
CA ARG A 223 21.92 -67.97 -57.01
C ARG A 223 22.37 -69.43 -56.93
N LEU A 224 22.33 -70.05 -55.75
CA LEU A 224 22.71 -71.46 -55.57
C LEU A 224 21.79 -72.40 -56.36
N THR A 225 20.47 -72.16 -56.34
CA THR A 225 19.50 -72.94 -57.13
C THR A 225 19.67 -72.77 -58.64
N ALA A 226 20.10 -71.60 -59.11
CA ALA A 226 20.50 -71.42 -60.50
C ALA A 226 21.73 -72.26 -60.88
N GLN A 227 22.75 -72.30 -60.03
CA GLN A 227 23.94 -73.14 -60.23
C GLN A 227 23.62 -74.65 -60.22
N SER A 228 22.71 -75.10 -59.33
CA SER A 228 22.28 -76.51 -59.31
C SER A 228 21.60 -76.93 -60.62
N ARG A 229 20.78 -76.07 -61.23
CA ARG A 229 20.17 -76.36 -62.54
C ARG A 229 21.20 -76.51 -63.65
N GLU A 230 22.23 -75.67 -63.65
CA GLU A 230 23.34 -75.75 -64.62
C GLU A 230 24.12 -77.06 -64.46
N ALA A 231 24.42 -77.47 -63.22
CA ALA A 231 25.13 -78.71 -62.93
C ALA A 231 24.35 -79.96 -63.38
N VAL A 232 23.02 -79.97 -63.23
CA VAL A 232 22.17 -81.08 -63.72
C VAL A 232 22.20 -81.15 -65.25
N SER A 233 22.13 -80.03 -65.95
CA SER A 233 22.23 -80.01 -67.42
C SER A 233 23.57 -80.53 -67.94
N LEU A 234 24.67 -80.23 -67.25
CA LEU A 234 26.00 -80.81 -67.54
C LEU A 234 26.03 -82.33 -67.32
N ALA A 235 25.34 -82.83 -66.30
CA ALA A 235 25.24 -84.26 -66.01
C ALA A 235 24.43 -85.01 -67.06
N GLU A 236 23.31 -84.46 -67.52
CA GLU A 236 22.48 -85.03 -68.60
C GLU A 236 23.29 -85.27 -69.88
N ASN A 237 24.08 -84.28 -70.32
CA ASN A 237 24.97 -84.40 -71.48
C ASN A 237 25.99 -85.54 -71.33
N SER A 238 26.49 -85.76 -70.10
CA SER A 238 27.46 -86.80 -69.81
C SER A 238 26.81 -88.20 -69.81
N ILE A 239 25.60 -88.32 -69.26
CA ILE A 239 24.81 -89.56 -69.28
C ILE A 239 24.53 -89.99 -70.72
N ASP A 240 24.17 -89.05 -71.59
CA ASP A 240 23.94 -89.32 -73.01
C ASP A 240 25.20 -89.76 -73.77
N ALA A 241 26.37 -89.24 -73.39
CA ALA A 241 27.65 -89.68 -73.95
C ALA A 241 28.01 -91.11 -73.51
N VAL A 242 27.74 -91.48 -72.25
CA VAL A 242 27.95 -92.84 -71.74
C VAL A 242 27.04 -93.84 -72.43
N ARG A 243 25.74 -93.51 -72.58
CA ARG A 243 24.76 -94.35 -73.27
C ARG A 243 25.19 -94.72 -74.68
N ARG A 244 25.58 -93.71 -75.49
CA ARG A 244 26.07 -93.94 -76.86
C ARG A 244 27.29 -94.86 -76.93
N ARG A 245 28.26 -94.69 -76.02
CA ARG A 245 29.46 -95.56 -75.96
C ARG A 245 29.13 -96.99 -75.56
N SER A 246 28.17 -97.18 -74.65
CA SER A 246 27.70 -98.50 -74.26
C SER A 246 27.02 -99.23 -75.42
N ASP A 247 26.22 -98.54 -76.22
CA ASP A 247 25.59 -99.11 -77.43
C ASP A 247 26.64 -99.59 -78.44
N GLU A 248 27.62 -98.75 -78.78
CA GLU A 248 28.74 -99.09 -79.67
C GLU A 248 29.55 -100.30 -79.16
N THR A 249 29.83 -100.33 -77.85
CA THR A 249 30.53 -101.46 -77.21
C THR A 249 29.73 -102.75 -77.31
N GLY A 250 28.40 -102.66 -77.17
CA GLY A 250 27.49 -103.79 -77.30
C GLY A 250 27.48 -104.37 -78.71
N GLU A 251 27.45 -103.53 -79.75
CA GLU A 251 27.53 -104.01 -81.15
C GLU A 251 28.83 -104.74 -81.45
N LEU A 252 29.97 -104.15 -81.08
CA LEU A 252 31.30 -104.76 -81.29
C LEU A 252 31.44 -106.11 -80.58
N ALA A 253 30.91 -106.24 -79.36
CA ALA A 253 30.93 -107.50 -78.62
C ALA A 253 30.06 -108.58 -79.28
N ARG A 254 28.89 -108.23 -79.85
CA ARG A 254 28.08 -109.19 -80.62
C ARG A 254 28.81 -109.66 -81.88
N GLU A 255 29.42 -108.75 -82.62
CA GLU A 255 30.18 -109.07 -83.83
C GLU A 255 31.38 -110.01 -83.54
N MET A 256 32.15 -109.74 -82.48
CA MET A 256 33.24 -110.61 -82.04
C MET A 256 32.75 -112.02 -81.67
N THR A 257 31.58 -112.13 -81.03
CA THR A 257 31.00 -113.42 -80.63
C THR A 257 30.65 -114.28 -81.86
N VAL A 258 30.04 -113.67 -82.88
CA VAL A 258 29.69 -114.33 -84.15
C VAL A 258 30.95 -114.74 -84.92
N THR A 259 31.91 -113.83 -85.06
CA THR A 259 33.16 -114.07 -85.80
C THR A 259 33.99 -115.19 -85.17
N ALA A 260 34.11 -115.20 -83.83
CA ALA A 260 34.83 -116.25 -83.12
C ALA A 260 34.15 -117.62 -83.24
N ALA A 261 32.81 -117.66 -83.25
CA ALA A 261 32.04 -118.89 -83.48
C ALA A 261 32.34 -119.51 -84.87
N GLN A 262 32.32 -118.66 -85.91
CA GLN A 262 32.61 -119.08 -87.29
C GLN A 262 34.06 -119.57 -87.42
N GLY A 263 35.01 -118.87 -86.80
CA GLY A 263 36.41 -119.30 -86.77
C GLY A 263 36.59 -120.67 -86.11
N ALA A 264 35.90 -120.93 -85.00
CA ALA A 264 36.02 -122.19 -84.27
C ALA A 264 35.52 -123.38 -85.12
N GLN A 265 34.45 -123.16 -85.87
CA GLN A 265 33.89 -124.15 -86.79
C GLN A 265 34.87 -124.49 -87.93
N LEU A 266 35.44 -123.48 -88.58
CA LEU A 266 36.40 -123.67 -89.69
C LEU A 266 37.63 -124.47 -89.26
N VAL A 267 38.19 -124.13 -88.10
CA VAL A 267 39.33 -124.85 -87.53
C VAL A 267 38.96 -126.30 -87.21
N GLY A 268 37.78 -126.54 -86.65
CA GLY A 268 37.28 -127.90 -86.37
C GLY A 268 37.15 -128.77 -87.61
N ASP A 269 36.71 -128.21 -88.74
CA ASP A 269 36.59 -128.96 -90.00
C ASP A 269 37.96 -129.22 -90.65
N ALA A 270 38.91 -128.29 -90.54
CA ALA A 270 40.30 -128.50 -90.98
C ALA A 270 40.98 -129.66 -90.22
N LEU A 271 40.80 -129.73 -88.89
CA LEU A 271 41.33 -130.82 -88.05
C LEU A 271 40.83 -132.20 -88.49
N LYS A 272 39.54 -132.34 -88.79
CA LYS A 272 38.96 -133.58 -89.32
C LYS A 272 39.58 -133.96 -90.67
N GLY A 273 39.87 -132.97 -91.51
CA GLY A 273 40.55 -133.15 -92.80
C GLY A 273 41.95 -133.74 -92.63
N ILE A 274 42.77 -133.14 -91.78
CA ILE A 274 44.15 -133.56 -91.53
C ILE A 274 44.20 -134.99 -90.94
N LYS A 275 43.28 -135.35 -90.04
CA LYS A 275 43.21 -136.70 -89.48
C LYS A 275 42.95 -137.79 -90.54
N ARG A 276 42.15 -137.49 -91.57
CA ARG A 276 41.94 -138.43 -92.70
C ARG A 276 43.19 -138.62 -93.55
N ILE A 277 44.05 -137.59 -93.63
CA ILE A 277 45.34 -137.68 -94.33
C ILE A 277 46.27 -138.62 -93.57
N ASP A 278 46.41 -138.46 -92.25
CA ASP A 278 47.23 -139.33 -91.39
C ASP A 278 46.87 -140.83 -91.57
N ASP A 279 45.57 -141.17 -91.51
CA ASP A 279 45.08 -142.54 -91.70
C ASP A 279 45.40 -143.10 -93.09
N THR A 280 45.28 -142.28 -94.13
CA THR A 280 45.50 -142.71 -95.52
C THR A 280 46.98 -142.95 -95.80
N VAL A 281 47.85 -142.06 -95.33
CA VAL A 281 49.31 -142.21 -95.41
C VAL A 281 49.76 -143.46 -94.64
N GLY A 282 49.20 -143.73 -93.46
CA GLY A 282 49.49 -144.94 -92.69
C GLY A 282 49.13 -146.25 -93.40
N ARG A 283 48.09 -146.27 -94.24
CA ARG A 283 47.76 -147.45 -95.07
C ARG A 283 48.74 -147.65 -96.22
N ALA A 284 49.18 -146.57 -96.87
CA ALA A 284 50.14 -146.64 -97.98
C ALA A 284 51.48 -147.24 -97.53
N ALA A 285 51.95 -146.91 -96.32
CA ALA A 285 53.21 -147.41 -95.77
C ALA A 285 53.29 -148.95 -95.74
N ARG A 286 52.20 -149.59 -95.28
CA ARG A 286 52.12 -151.06 -95.13
C ARG A 286 52.16 -151.81 -96.46
N LEU A 287 51.55 -151.24 -97.51
CA LEU A 287 51.54 -151.83 -98.85
C LEU A 287 52.92 -151.80 -99.49
N VAL A 288 53.63 -150.69 -99.33
CA VAL A 288 54.98 -150.51 -99.88
C VAL A 288 55.97 -151.48 -99.21
N ASP A 289 55.89 -151.64 -97.90
CA ASP A 289 56.76 -152.55 -97.14
C ASP A 289 56.61 -154.03 -97.60
N ALA A 290 55.37 -154.47 -97.82
CA ALA A 290 55.07 -155.83 -98.31
C ALA A 290 55.69 -156.13 -99.69
N LEU A 291 55.78 -155.13 -100.58
CA LEU A 291 56.38 -155.29 -101.90
C LEU A 291 57.89 -155.53 -101.83
N GLY A 292 58.56 -154.93 -100.84
CA GLY A 292 60.00 -155.10 -100.61
C GLY A 292 60.40 -156.53 -100.26
N VAL A 293 59.59 -157.20 -99.43
CA VAL A 293 59.81 -158.60 -99.03
C VAL A 293 59.68 -159.55 -100.23
N SER A 294 58.68 -159.36 -101.08
CA SER A 294 58.41 -160.27 -102.20
C SER A 294 59.52 -160.23 -103.28
N SER A 295 60.16 -159.08 -103.51
CA SER A 295 61.32 -159.00 -104.42
C SER A 295 62.54 -159.80 -103.95
N LEU A 296 62.75 -159.99 -102.64
CA LEU A 296 63.87 -160.81 -102.12
C LEU A 296 63.72 -162.30 -102.42
N GLU A 297 62.48 -162.80 -102.51
CA GLU A 297 62.20 -164.20 -102.79
C GLU A 297 62.44 -164.55 -104.27
N ILE A 298 62.04 -163.67 -105.19
CA ILE A 298 62.22 -163.87 -106.64
C ILE A 298 63.71 -163.96 -106.99
N GLY A 299 64.56 -163.15 -106.36
CA GLY A 299 66.01 -163.18 -106.60
C GLY A 299 66.64 -164.55 -106.31
N ARG A 300 66.24 -165.21 -105.21
CA ARG A 300 66.75 -166.54 -104.82
C ARG A 300 66.40 -167.63 -105.84
N VAL A 301 65.21 -167.57 -106.42
CA VAL A 301 64.75 -168.55 -107.42
C VAL A 301 65.59 -168.49 -108.70
N VAL A 302 65.97 -167.28 -109.10
CA VAL A 302 66.73 -167.06 -110.33
C VAL A 302 68.14 -167.67 -110.26
N ASP A 303 68.79 -167.58 -109.10
CA ASP A 303 70.14 -168.12 -108.89
C ASP A 303 70.20 -169.64 -109.03
N VAL A 304 69.19 -170.37 -108.52
CA VAL A 304 69.11 -171.85 -108.61
C VAL A 304 68.98 -172.33 -110.05
N ILE A 305 68.20 -171.64 -110.88
CA ILE A 305 67.96 -172.05 -112.27
C ILE A 305 69.24 -171.89 -113.11
N GLN A 306 70.07 -170.87 -112.80
CA GLN A 306 71.37 -170.67 -113.44
C GLN A 306 72.29 -171.87 -113.21
N GLU A 307 72.33 -172.37 -111.98
CA GLU A 307 73.20 -173.49 -111.57
C GLU A 307 72.83 -174.80 -112.28
N ILE A 308 71.53 -175.09 -112.40
CA ILE A 308 71.00 -176.26 -113.11
C ILE A 308 71.38 -176.23 -114.60
N ALA A 309 71.29 -175.05 -115.22
CA ALA A 309 71.65 -174.89 -116.63
C ALA A 309 73.12 -175.26 -116.87
N ASP A 310 74.04 -174.80 -116.03
CA ASP A 310 75.47 -175.05 -116.20
C ASP A 310 75.84 -176.53 -116.03
N GLN A 311 75.23 -177.24 -115.07
CA GLN A 311 75.43 -178.68 -114.90
C GLN A 311 74.95 -179.50 -116.10
N THR A 312 73.81 -179.12 -116.68
CA THR A 312 73.20 -179.84 -117.80
C THR A 312 74.08 -179.79 -119.06
N ASN A 313 74.78 -178.67 -119.27
CA ASN A 313 75.73 -178.47 -120.37
C ASN A 313 76.92 -179.45 -120.31
N LEU A 314 77.42 -179.70 -119.11
CA LEU A 314 78.57 -180.59 -118.83
C LEU A 314 78.24 -182.07 -119.09
N LEU A 315 77.04 -182.51 -118.67
CA LEU A 315 76.55 -183.87 -118.90
C LEU A 315 76.40 -184.18 -120.39
N ALA A 316 75.88 -183.22 -121.15
CA ALA A 316 75.71 -183.33 -122.59
C ALA A 316 77.06 -183.56 -123.32
N LEU A 317 78.12 -182.88 -122.88
CA LEU A 317 79.46 -183.02 -123.45
C LEU A 317 80.05 -184.41 -123.24
N ASN A 318 79.89 -184.97 -122.03
CA ASN A 318 80.36 -186.32 -121.72
C ASN A 318 79.63 -187.39 -122.55
N ALA A 319 78.33 -187.22 -122.77
CA ALA A 319 77.54 -188.13 -123.60
C ALA A 319 77.99 -188.13 -125.07
N ALA A 320 78.39 -186.97 -125.61
CA ALA A 320 78.89 -186.85 -126.99
C ALA A 320 80.22 -187.60 -127.22
N ILE A 321 81.10 -187.59 -126.22
CA ILE A 321 82.42 -188.26 -126.30
C ILE A 321 82.24 -189.79 -126.38
N ILE A 322 81.38 -190.36 -125.53
CA ILE A 322 81.14 -191.82 -125.46
C ILE A 322 80.57 -192.36 -126.78
N ALA A 323 79.71 -191.57 -127.44
CA ALA A 323 79.11 -191.96 -128.71
C ALA A 323 80.14 -192.18 -129.85
N SER A 324 81.29 -191.51 -129.80
CA SER A 324 82.32 -191.56 -130.84
C SER A 324 83.15 -192.85 -130.85
N GLN A 325 83.29 -193.53 -129.70
CA GLN A 325 84.17 -194.70 -129.56
C GLN A 325 83.63 -196.02 -130.15
N ALA A 326 82.32 -196.14 -130.35
CA ALA A 326 81.69 -197.41 -130.75
C ALA A 326 81.74 -197.72 -132.27
N GLY A 327 82.24 -196.79 -133.09
CA GLY A 327 82.38 -197.00 -134.54
C GLY A 327 81.03 -197.12 -135.28
N GLU A 328 80.84 -198.18 -136.05
CA GLU A 328 79.65 -198.37 -136.92
C GLU A 328 78.32 -198.38 -136.16
N SER A 329 78.29 -198.82 -134.91
CA SER A 329 77.08 -198.77 -134.07
C SER A 329 76.79 -197.38 -133.46
N GLY A 330 77.70 -196.40 -133.52
CA GLY A 330 77.65 -195.18 -132.69
C GLY A 330 76.91 -193.96 -133.27
N LYS A 331 76.65 -193.91 -134.58
CA LYS A 331 76.17 -192.68 -135.27
C LYS A 331 74.87 -192.09 -134.73
N ALA A 332 73.97 -192.93 -134.20
CA ALA A 332 72.68 -192.48 -133.68
C ALA A 332 72.80 -191.67 -132.38
N PHE A 333 73.81 -191.92 -131.53
CA PHE A 333 73.91 -191.29 -130.21
C PHE A 333 74.52 -189.87 -130.23
N ALA A 334 75.40 -189.57 -131.18
CA ALA A 334 76.09 -188.28 -131.25
C ALA A 334 75.14 -187.09 -131.50
N VAL A 335 74.01 -187.33 -132.19
CA VAL A 335 73.02 -186.30 -132.51
C VAL A 335 72.29 -185.81 -131.26
N VAL A 336 71.96 -186.71 -130.33
CA VAL A 336 71.19 -186.38 -129.12
C VAL A 336 71.99 -185.53 -128.13
N ALA A 337 73.27 -185.84 -127.92
CA ALA A 337 74.11 -185.11 -126.99
C ALA A 337 74.33 -183.64 -127.40
N THR A 338 74.38 -183.38 -128.70
CA THR A 338 74.56 -182.03 -129.24
C THR A 338 73.36 -181.13 -128.92
N GLU A 339 72.15 -181.68 -128.91
CA GLU A 339 70.92 -180.93 -128.67
C GLU A 339 70.77 -180.50 -127.21
N VAL A 340 71.10 -181.38 -126.25
CA VAL A 340 71.01 -181.10 -124.81
C VAL A 340 71.94 -179.95 -124.41
N ARG A 341 73.14 -179.90 -125.02
CA ARG A 341 74.12 -178.84 -124.80
C ARG A 341 73.58 -177.46 -125.19
N SER A 342 72.94 -177.37 -126.36
CA SER A 342 72.37 -176.11 -126.87
C SER A 342 71.27 -175.57 -125.96
N LEU A 343 70.44 -176.46 -125.38
CA LEU A 343 69.35 -176.08 -124.49
C LEU A 343 69.86 -175.46 -123.18
N ALA A 344 70.91 -176.02 -122.59
CA ALA A 344 71.51 -175.55 -121.35
C ALA A 344 72.10 -174.12 -121.47
N GLU A 345 72.83 -173.84 -122.55
CA GLU A 345 73.39 -172.50 -122.83
C GLU A 345 72.31 -171.41 -122.98
N LYS A 346 71.11 -171.78 -123.43
CA LYS A 346 69.98 -170.85 -123.59
C LYS A 346 69.33 -170.50 -122.24
N THR A 347 69.18 -171.48 -121.34
CA THR A 347 68.61 -171.30 -120.00
C THR A 347 69.47 -170.39 -119.13
N GLY A 348 70.79 -170.61 -119.10
CA GLY A 348 71.73 -169.81 -118.31
C GLY A 348 71.94 -168.36 -118.80
N ARG A 349 71.34 -167.97 -119.93
CA ARG A 349 71.32 -166.58 -120.40
C ARG A 349 70.11 -165.83 -119.85
N SER A 350 68.95 -166.49 -119.81
CA SER A 350 67.67 -165.89 -119.43
C SER A 350 67.59 -165.59 -117.92
N THR A 351 68.18 -166.45 -117.09
CA THR A 351 68.26 -166.27 -115.63
C THR A 351 69.05 -165.03 -115.23
N ARG A 352 70.18 -164.75 -115.88
CA ARG A 352 70.99 -163.55 -115.60
C ARG A 352 70.23 -162.23 -115.83
N GLU A 353 69.36 -162.16 -116.84
CA GLU A 353 68.53 -160.97 -117.10
C GLU A 353 67.46 -160.72 -116.02
N ILE A 354 66.81 -161.78 -115.52
CA ILE A 354 65.77 -161.66 -114.50
C ILE A 354 66.36 -161.13 -113.19
N GLY A 355 67.55 -161.60 -112.80
CA GLY A 355 68.22 -161.18 -111.56
C GLY A 355 68.50 -159.67 -111.52
N GLN A 356 68.88 -159.06 -112.65
CA GLN A 356 69.12 -157.61 -112.71
C GLN A 356 67.84 -156.79 -112.51
N LYS A 357 66.69 -157.23 -113.04
CA LYS A 357 65.42 -156.50 -112.89
C LYS A 357 64.89 -156.50 -111.45
N VAL A 358 65.05 -157.62 -110.73
CA VAL A 358 64.62 -157.74 -109.33
C VAL A 358 65.38 -156.79 -108.41
N LYS A 359 66.68 -156.60 -108.66
CA LYS A 359 67.52 -155.68 -107.87
C LYS A 359 67.01 -154.22 -107.95
N ALA A 360 66.62 -153.76 -109.15
CA ALA A 360 66.12 -152.40 -109.36
C ALA A 360 64.78 -152.13 -108.65
N VAL A 361 63.88 -153.11 -108.57
CA VAL A 361 62.59 -152.98 -107.86
C VAL A 361 62.82 -152.75 -106.35
N ARG A 362 63.79 -153.44 -105.76
CA ARG A 362 64.11 -153.32 -104.32
C ARG A 362 64.58 -151.91 -103.93
N GLU A 363 65.49 -151.33 -104.70
CA GLU A 363 65.99 -149.96 -104.49
C GLU A 363 64.88 -148.90 -104.64
N GLY A 364 63.82 -149.20 -105.39
CA GLY A 364 62.63 -148.35 -105.50
C GLY A 364 61.75 -148.36 -104.24
N VAL A 365 61.59 -149.51 -103.61
CA VAL A 365 60.70 -149.69 -102.43
C VAL A 365 61.24 -148.98 -101.19
N GLU A 366 62.55 -149.08 -100.91
CA GLU A 366 63.16 -148.43 -99.73
C GLU A 366 62.90 -146.92 -99.71
N ARG A 367 63.04 -146.23 -100.86
CA ARG A 367 62.78 -144.78 -100.96
C ARG A 367 61.31 -144.42 -100.74
N ALA A 368 60.39 -145.29 -101.11
CA ALA A 368 58.96 -145.04 -100.94
C ALA A 368 58.52 -145.12 -99.47
N VAL A 369 59.15 -145.98 -98.65
CA VAL A 369 58.86 -146.08 -97.21
C VAL A 369 59.26 -144.80 -96.46
N GLU A 370 60.44 -144.24 -96.76
CA GLU A 370 60.93 -143.01 -96.12
C GLU A 370 60.00 -141.82 -96.32
N LEU A 371 59.53 -141.60 -97.57
CA LEU A 371 58.63 -140.51 -97.91
C LEU A 371 57.28 -140.60 -97.19
N VAL A 372 56.74 -141.81 -97.02
CA VAL A 372 55.45 -142.03 -96.37
C VAL A 372 55.53 -141.77 -94.86
N SER A 373 56.65 -142.10 -94.20
CA SER A 373 56.83 -141.82 -92.77
C SER A 373 56.82 -140.32 -92.48
N ARG A 374 57.52 -139.52 -93.30
CA ARG A 374 57.58 -138.06 -93.12
C ARG A 374 56.22 -137.39 -93.30
N GLY A 375 55.42 -137.84 -94.27
CA GLY A 375 54.07 -137.32 -94.49
C GLY A 375 53.12 -137.56 -93.31
N ARG A 376 53.41 -138.56 -92.47
CA ARG A 376 52.62 -138.86 -91.28
C ARG A 376 52.88 -137.86 -90.14
N ASP A 377 54.15 -137.59 -89.85
CA ASP A 377 54.54 -136.67 -88.78
C ASP A 377 54.03 -135.23 -89.02
N GLU A 378 54.05 -134.78 -90.28
CA GLU A 378 53.53 -133.47 -90.67
C GLU A 378 52.01 -133.35 -90.42
N ALA A 379 51.24 -134.42 -90.67
CA ALA A 379 49.80 -134.43 -90.39
C ALA A 379 49.51 -134.39 -88.87
N ALA A 380 50.27 -135.10 -88.04
CA ALA A 380 50.11 -135.08 -86.59
C ALA A 380 50.37 -133.69 -85.99
N HIS A 381 51.40 -132.98 -86.48
CA HIS A 381 51.69 -131.61 -86.05
C HIS A 381 50.57 -130.63 -86.45
N GLY A 382 49.98 -130.81 -87.63
CA GLY A 382 48.82 -130.03 -88.09
C GLY A 382 47.60 -130.13 -87.18
N VAL A 383 47.37 -131.29 -86.55
CA VAL A 383 46.26 -131.48 -85.59
C VAL A 383 46.48 -130.68 -84.30
N GLN A 384 47.70 -130.67 -83.75
CA GLN A 384 47.96 -129.93 -82.50
C GLN A 384 47.78 -128.41 -82.66
N LEU A 385 48.20 -127.84 -83.79
CA LEU A 385 48.06 -126.41 -84.07
C LEU A 385 46.59 -125.98 -84.17
N GLY A 386 45.74 -126.79 -84.81
CA GLY A 386 44.32 -126.46 -84.91
C GLY A 386 43.60 -126.54 -83.56
N GLU A 387 43.97 -127.45 -82.65
CA GLU A 387 43.35 -127.51 -81.31
C GLU A 387 43.59 -126.22 -80.50
N LYS A 388 44.82 -125.67 -80.55
CA LYS A 388 45.15 -124.39 -79.88
C LYS A 388 44.37 -123.22 -80.46
N ALA A 389 44.19 -123.17 -81.78
CA ALA A 389 43.40 -122.12 -82.42
C ALA A 389 41.92 -122.18 -81.98
N ALA A 390 41.34 -123.39 -81.86
CA ALA A 390 39.98 -123.56 -81.39
C ALA A 390 39.78 -123.10 -79.93
N GLU A 391 40.77 -123.29 -79.06
CA GLU A 391 40.71 -122.83 -77.67
C GLU A 391 40.73 -121.28 -77.57
N ALA A 392 41.60 -120.62 -78.33
CA ALA A 392 41.67 -119.16 -78.36
C ALA A 392 40.34 -118.52 -78.81
N LEU A 393 39.67 -119.13 -79.80
CA LEU A 393 38.38 -118.67 -80.30
C LEU A 393 37.26 -118.80 -79.25
N ARG A 394 37.25 -119.86 -78.43
CA ARG A 394 36.30 -119.98 -77.31
C ARG A 394 36.52 -118.90 -76.25
N ALA A 395 37.78 -118.54 -75.96
CA ALA A 395 38.10 -117.48 -75.00
C ALA A 395 37.58 -116.10 -75.46
N ILE A 396 37.64 -115.81 -76.77
CA ILE A 396 37.07 -114.59 -77.37
C ILE A 396 35.54 -114.55 -77.19
N GLN A 397 34.85 -115.67 -77.45
CA GLN A 397 33.40 -115.74 -77.23
C GLN A 397 33.01 -115.45 -75.77
N HIS A 398 33.69 -116.08 -74.81
CA HIS A 398 33.42 -115.85 -73.39
C HIS A 398 33.65 -114.39 -72.96
N THR A 399 34.73 -113.78 -73.43
CA THR A 399 35.06 -112.38 -73.10
C THR A 399 34.05 -111.41 -73.70
N SER A 400 33.60 -111.66 -74.93
CA SER A 400 32.59 -110.85 -75.61
C SER A 400 31.22 -110.94 -74.92
N GLN A 401 30.84 -112.11 -74.42
CA GLN A 401 29.60 -112.27 -73.64
C GLN A 401 29.61 -111.46 -72.33
N ARG A 402 30.75 -111.41 -71.63
CA ARG A 402 30.90 -110.58 -70.42
C ARG A 402 30.79 -109.08 -70.72
N ALA A 403 31.29 -108.64 -71.88
CA ALA A 403 31.16 -107.25 -72.31
C ALA A 403 29.69 -106.88 -72.54
N LEU A 404 28.88 -107.78 -73.12
CA LEU A 404 27.44 -107.55 -73.31
C LEU A 404 26.68 -107.36 -71.98
N THR A 405 26.95 -108.19 -70.97
CA THR A 405 26.33 -108.04 -69.65
C THR A 405 26.73 -106.72 -68.96
N ALA A 406 27.96 -106.25 -69.14
CA ALA A 406 28.41 -104.97 -68.59
C ALA A 406 27.71 -103.76 -69.24
N VAL A 407 27.43 -103.85 -70.55
CA VAL A 407 26.65 -102.83 -71.28
C VAL A 407 25.23 -102.72 -70.72
N GLU A 408 24.55 -103.85 -70.49
CA GLU A 408 23.19 -103.87 -69.91
C GLU A 408 23.13 -103.19 -68.53
N SER A 409 24.11 -103.48 -67.66
CA SER A 409 24.18 -102.82 -66.34
C SER A 409 24.45 -101.32 -66.44
N THR A 410 25.22 -100.88 -67.44
CA THR A 410 25.55 -99.45 -67.62
C THR A 410 24.34 -98.66 -68.11
N GLN A 411 23.58 -99.24 -69.05
CA GLN A 411 22.33 -98.66 -69.56
C GLN A 411 21.27 -98.50 -68.45
N ALA A 412 21.12 -99.50 -67.57
CA ALA A 412 20.19 -99.42 -66.45
C ALA A 412 20.52 -98.29 -65.45
N GLU A 413 21.81 -98.05 -65.20
CA GLU A 413 22.24 -96.97 -64.30
C GLU A 413 22.07 -95.58 -64.92
N THR A 414 22.35 -95.44 -66.23
CA THR A 414 22.11 -94.17 -66.95
C THR A 414 20.65 -93.72 -66.91
N ALA A 415 19.68 -94.65 -67.00
CA ALA A 415 18.26 -94.33 -66.93
C ALA A 415 17.80 -93.86 -65.53
N ARG A 416 18.42 -94.38 -64.46
CA ARG A 416 18.13 -93.94 -63.08
C ARG A 416 18.61 -92.51 -62.84
N LEU A 417 19.82 -92.19 -63.30
CA LEU A 417 20.40 -90.86 -63.15
C LEU A 417 19.59 -89.78 -63.87
N GLU A 418 19.02 -90.10 -65.04
CA GLU A 418 18.13 -89.19 -65.80
C GLU A 418 16.86 -88.83 -65.00
N THR A 419 16.20 -89.83 -64.41
CA THR A 419 15.01 -89.62 -63.56
C THR A 419 15.35 -88.75 -62.33
N GLN A 420 16.51 -89.00 -61.71
CA GLN A 420 16.97 -88.22 -60.56
C GLN A 420 17.30 -86.75 -60.93
N GLY A 421 17.85 -86.52 -62.13
CA GLY A 421 18.10 -85.18 -62.67
C GLY A 421 16.83 -84.35 -62.78
N THR A 422 15.77 -84.91 -63.36
CA THR A 422 14.48 -84.19 -63.49
C THR A 422 13.88 -83.76 -62.15
N SER A 423 13.94 -84.63 -61.12
CA SER A 423 13.42 -84.30 -59.78
C SER A 423 14.19 -83.15 -59.11
N LEU A 424 15.50 -83.05 -59.34
CA LEU A 424 16.34 -81.98 -58.77
C LEU A 424 16.02 -80.61 -59.38
N VAL A 425 15.66 -80.56 -60.66
CA VAL A 425 15.27 -79.32 -61.35
C VAL A 425 13.94 -78.79 -60.79
N ASP A 426 12.96 -79.65 -60.55
CA ASP A 426 11.67 -79.25 -59.98
C ASP A 426 11.81 -78.74 -58.54
N MET A 427 12.57 -79.44 -57.69
CA MET A 427 12.89 -78.96 -56.34
C MET A 427 13.61 -77.60 -56.37
N SER A 428 14.51 -77.39 -57.34
CA SER A 428 15.22 -76.11 -57.47
C SER A 428 14.27 -74.96 -57.82
N ARG A 429 13.23 -75.21 -58.64
CA ARG A 429 12.20 -74.21 -58.97
C ARG A 429 11.39 -73.82 -57.73
N GLU A 430 10.93 -74.80 -56.96
CA GLU A 430 10.14 -74.55 -55.75
C GLU A 430 10.91 -73.72 -54.71
N VAL A 431 12.20 -74.02 -54.52
CA VAL A 431 13.07 -73.26 -53.59
C VAL A 431 13.25 -71.81 -54.04
N THR A 432 13.36 -71.54 -55.35
CA THR A 432 13.44 -70.16 -55.86
C THR A 432 12.16 -69.36 -55.57
N GLU A 433 10.98 -69.93 -55.83
CA GLU A 433 9.69 -69.25 -55.58
C GLU A 433 9.51 -68.90 -54.09
N ARG A 434 9.89 -69.82 -53.19
CA ARG A 434 9.86 -69.58 -51.75
C ARG A 434 10.86 -68.52 -51.29
N ALA A 435 12.05 -68.48 -51.88
CA ALA A 435 13.05 -67.47 -51.57
C ALA A 435 12.55 -66.05 -51.95
N ASP A 436 11.90 -65.90 -53.10
CA ASP A 436 11.33 -64.61 -53.54
C ASP A 436 10.20 -64.13 -52.60
N GLU A 437 9.33 -65.03 -52.15
CA GLU A 437 8.27 -64.72 -51.19
C GLU A 437 8.83 -64.19 -49.86
N VAL A 438 9.87 -64.84 -49.33
CA VAL A 438 10.53 -64.45 -48.07
C VAL A 438 11.22 -63.09 -48.21
N MET A 439 11.89 -62.82 -49.34
CA MET A 439 12.53 -61.52 -49.59
C MET A 439 11.51 -60.38 -49.65
N ARG A 440 10.35 -60.59 -50.29
CA ARG A 440 9.29 -59.58 -50.35
C ARG A 440 8.75 -59.22 -48.96
N LEU A 441 8.40 -60.22 -48.16
CA LEU A 441 7.88 -60.03 -46.79
C LEU A 441 8.88 -59.31 -45.89
N ALA A 442 10.17 -59.67 -45.97
CA ALA A 442 11.23 -58.99 -45.22
C ALA A 442 11.39 -57.52 -45.64
N GLY A 443 11.24 -57.21 -46.94
CA GLY A 443 11.25 -55.84 -47.45
C GLY A 443 10.08 -54.99 -46.93
N GLU A 444 8.88 -55.54 -46.90
CA GLU A 444 7.68 -54.89 -46.34
C GLU A 444 7.83 -54.62 -44.83
N GLN A 445 8.36 -55.59 -44.08
CA GLN A 445 8.60 -55.47 -42.64
C GLN A 445 9.62 -54.37 -42.30
N ALA A 446 10.68 -54.23 -43.11
CA ALA A 446 11.65 -53.14 -42.96
C ALA A 446 11.04 -51.75 -43.24
N ALA A 447 10.10 -51.65 -44.19
CA ALA A 447 9.40 -50.39 -44.47
C ALA A 447 8.45 -49.97 -43.34
N GLN A 448 7.69 -50.92 -42.79
CA GLN A 448 6.82 -50.68 -41.63
C GLN A 448 7.63 -50.30 -40.38
N GLY A 449 8.82 -50.90 -40.21
CA GLY A 449 9.72 -50.53 -39.12
C GLY A 449 10.16 -49.06 -39.15
N ARG A 450 10.47 -48.51 -40.33
CA ARG A 450 10.85 -47.09 -40.46
C ARG A 450 9.72 -46.14 -40.05
N GLU A 451 8.47 -46.46 -40.38
CA GLU A 451 7.32 -45.65 -39.98
C GLU A 451 7.07 -45.71 -38.46
N LEU A 452 7.22 -46.88 -37.83
CA LEU A 452 7.11 -47.03 -36.38
C LEU A 452 8.19 -46.23 -35.62
N VAL A 453 9.41 -46.15 -36.14
CA VAL A 453 10.47 -45.31 -35.55
C VAL A 453 10.04 -43.84 -35.54
N LYS A 454 9.47 -43.34 -36.64
CA LYS A 454 8.97 -41.95 -36.73
C LYS A 454 7.85 -41.69 -35.71
N GLN A 455 6.88 -42.61 -35.60
CA GLN A 455 5.79 -42.50 -34.61
C GLN A 455 6.30 -42.49 -33.16
N MET A 456 7.34 -43.29 -32.85
CA MET A 456 7.95 -43.31 -31.51
C MET A 456 8.73 -42.02 -31.20
N GLN A 457 9.34 -41.39 -32.20
CA GLN A 457 10.00 -40.08 -32.05
C GLN A 457 8.97 -38.97 -31.76
N ASP A 458 7.83 -38.97 -32.46
CA ASP A 458 6.74 -38.02 -32.20
C ASP A 458 6.11 -38.22 -30.80
N MET A 459 5.96 -39.48 -30.37
CA MET A 459 5.49 -39.82 -29.02
C MET A 459 6.47 -39.33 -27.94
N SER A 460 7.77 -39.52 -28.15
CA SER A 460 8.83 -39.03 -27.25
C SER A 460 8.80 -37.50 -27.12
N ARG A 461 8.66 -36.78 -28.24
CA ARG A 461 8.53 -35.32 -28.23
C ARG A 461 7.29 -34.86 -27.46
N THR A 462 6.14 -35.47 -27.73
CA THR A 462 4.87 -35.13 -27.06
C THR A 462 4.93 -35.41 -25.55
N ALA A 463 5.57 -36.52 -25.15
CA ALA A 463 5.74 -36.88 -23.75
C ALA A 463 6.62 -35.85 -23.00
N ARG A 464 7.69 -35.37 -23.63
CA ARG A 464 8.55 -34.31 -23.05
C ARG A 464 7.81 -32.99 -22.90
N ASP A 465 7.10 -32.55 -23.94
CA ASP A 465 6.31 -31.29 -23.90
C ASP A 465 5.23 -31.35 -22.82
N ALA A 466 4.55 -32.49 -22.67
CA ALA A 466 3.57 -32.70 -21.61
C ALA A 466 4.22 -32.74 -20.22
N SER A 467 5.44 -33.28 -20.08
CA SER A 467 6.18 -33.33 -18.81
C SER A 467 6.53 -31.92 -18.32
N THR A 468 7.04 -31.06 -19.21
CA THR A 468 7.37 -29.67 -18.88
C THR A 468 6.12 -28.87 -18.47
N ARG A 469 4.97 -29.13 -19.08
CA ARG A 469 3.69 -28.51 -18.68
C ARG A 469 3.22 -29.00 -17.31
N ALA A 470 3.36 -30.30 -17.03
CA ALA A 470 3.04 -30.85 -15.71
C ALA A 470 3.93 -30.24 -14.61
N GLU A 471 5.23 -30.08 -14.86
CA GLU A 471 6.16 -29.38 -13.95
C GLU A 471 5.74 -27.91 -13.70
N GLY A 472 5.32 -27.21 -14.75
CA GLY A 472 4.77 -25.85 -14.63
C GLY A 472 3.51 -25.77 -13.76
N GLN A 473 2.58 -26.72 -13.92
CA GLN A 473 1.35 -26.78 -13.11
C GLN A 473 1.62 -27.11 -11.64
N VAL A 474 2.64 -27.91 -11.31
CA VAL A 474 3.06 -28.13 -9.91
C VAL A 474 3.52 -26.81 -9.27
N SER A 475 4.25 -25.97 -10.01
CA SER A 475 4.67 -24.65 -9.54
C SER A 475 3.46 -23.74 -9.27
N THR A 476 2.50 -23.68 -10.20
CA THR A 476 1.25 -22.92 -10.01
C THR A 476 0.42 -23.46 -8.84
N GLY A 477 0.40 -24.78 -8.62
CA GLY A 477 -0.24 -25.39 -7.45
C GLY A 477 0.37 -24.92 -6.12
N ARG A 478 1.70 -24.77 -6.06
CA ARG A 478 2.39 -24.22 -4.87
C ARG A 478 2.07 -22.74 -4.64
N GLU A 479 2.01 -21.93 -5.69
CA GLU A 479 1.62 -20.52 -5.59
C GLU A 479 0.16 -20.36 -5.10
N LEU A 480 -0.76 -21.18 -5.61
CA LEU A 480 -2.14 -21.22 -5.12
C LEU A 480 -2.22 -21.66 -3.67
N SER A 481 -1.39 -22.63 -3.26
CA SER A 481 -1.32 -23.05 -1.86
C SER A 481 -0.82 -21.93 -0.93
N ASP A 482 0.17 -21.14 -1.36
CA ASP A 482 0.64 -19.97 -0.61
C ASP A 482 -0.43 -18.87 -0.54
N ALA A 483 -1.18 -18.67 -1.63
CA ALA A 483 -2.32 -17.74 -1.65
C ALA A 483 -3.44 -18.17 -0.67
N VAL A 484 -3.72 -19.46 -0.56
CA VAL A 484 -4.71 -19.99 0.41
C VAL A 484 -4.20 -19.88 1.86
N LEU A 485 -2.90 -20.01 2.11
CA LEU A 485 -2.32 -19.75 3.43
C LEU A 485 -2.46 -18.27 3.82
N ARG A 486 -2.21 -17.35 2.89
CA ARG A 486 -2.44 -15.91 3.10
C ARG A 486 -3.92 -15.59 3.32
N LEU A 487 -4.82 -16.25 2.59
CA LEU A 487 -6.28 -16.14 2.79
C LEU A 487 -6.66 -16.61 4.20
N THR A 488 -6.07 -17.69 4.69
CA THR A 488 -6.32 -18.22 6.04
C THR A 488 -5.85 -17.23 7.11
N ALA A 489 -4.66 -16.64 6.96
CA ALA A 489 -4.18 -15.59 7.84
C ALA A 489 -5.08 -14.33 7.82
N ALA A 490 -5.56 -13.93 6.64
CA ALA A 490 -6.50 -12.81 6.51
C ALA A 490 -7.85 -13.12 7.17
N ILE A 491 -8.32 -14.36 7.11
CA ILE A 491 -9.54 -14.80 7.82
C ILE A 491 -9.37 -14.68 9.35
N ASP A 492 -8.21 -15.05 9.89
CA ASP A 492 -7.92 -14.88 11.31
C ASP A 492 -7.87 -13.40 11.73
N GLU A 493 -7.30 -12.53 10.90
CA GLU A 493 -7.33 -11.06 11.11
C GLU A 493 -8.75 -10.50 11.07
N ILE A 494 -9.58 -10.95 10.10
CA ILE A 494 -11.00 -10.56 10.02
C ILE A 494 -11.75 -11.03 11.28
N ARG A 495 -11.44 -12.22 11.81
CA ARG A 495 -12.06 -12.73 13.04
C ARG A 495 -11.68 -11.88 14.26
N ALA A 496 -10.40 -11.51 14.36
CA ALA A 496 -9.93 -10.60 15.41
C ALA A 496 -10.60 -9.22 15.31
N ALA A 497 -10.72 -8.67 14.09
CA ALA A 497 -11.41 -7.42 13.84
C ALA A 497 -12.92 -7.51 14.17
N GLN A 498 -13.59 -8.62 13.85
CA GLN A 498 -14.99 -8.84 14.20
C GLN A 498 -15.21 -8.97 15.72
N ALA A 499 -14.26 -9.56 16.45
CA ALA A 499 -14.32 -9.63 17.91
C ALA A 499 -14.21 -8.23 18.54
N VAL A 500 -13.30 -7.39 18.04
CA VAL A 500 -13.17 -5.99 18.46
C VAL A 500 -14.41 -5.18 18.07
N LEU A 501 -14.94 -5.37 16.87
CA LEU A 501 -16.17 -4.70 16.43
C LEU A 501 -17.38 -5.08 17.29
N ARG A 502 -17.51 -6.34 17.69
CA ARG A 502 -18.60 -6.78 18.59
C ARG A 502 -18.45 -6.21 20.00
N GLN A 503 -17.23 -6.10 20.50
CA GLN A 503 -16.96 -5.41 21.76
C GLN A 503 -17.29 -3.91 21.64
N GLY A 504 -16.94 -3.29 20.51
CA GLY A 504 -17.30 -1.92 20.17
C GLY A 504 -18.81 -1.71 20.05
N ASP A 505 -19.54 -2.63 19.42
CA ASP A 505 -20.99 -2.55 19.25
C ASP A 505 -21.72 -2.61 20.60
N ASN A 506 -21.26 -3.46 21.51
CA ASN A 506 -21.76 -3.50 22.89
C ASN A 506 -21.46 -2.19 23.63
N ALA A 507 -20.23 -1.66 23.52
CA ALA A 507 -19.85 -0.40 24.15
C ALA A 507 -20.65 0.79 23.58
N ILE A 508 -20.85 0.84 22.27
CA ILE A 508 -21.68 1.85 21.60
C ILE A 508 -23.14 1.73 22.06
N SER A 509 -23.67 0.52 22.21
CA SER A 509 -25.04 0.31 22.71
C SER A 509 -25.20 0.83 24.14
N GLU A 510 -24.19 0.64 24.99
CA GLU A 510 -24.13 1.15 26.36
C GLU A 510 -24.02 2.69 26.39
N GLU A 511 -23.13 3.28 25.57
CA GLU A 511 -23.02 4.73 25.41
C GLU A 511 -24.30 5.36 24.83
N VAL A 512 -24.95 4.73 23.85
CA VAL A 512 -26.22 5.20 23.26
C VAL A 512 -27.34 5.20 24.31
N ALA A 513 -27.34 4.24 25.24
CA ALA A 513 -28.25 4.22 26.37
C ALA A 513 -27.98 5.36 27.37
N GLU A 514 -26.70 5.65 27.64
CA GLU A 514 -26.28 6.74 28.51
C GLU A 514 -26.63 8.12 27.90
N VAL A 515 -26.35 8.32 26.61
CA VAL A 515 -26.71 9.54 25.86
C VAL A 515 -28.22 9.75 25.81
N ARG A 516 -29.01 8.68 25.74
CA ARG A 516 -30.48 8.77 25.83
C ARG A 516 -30.92 9.27 27.22
N GLU A 517 -30.31 8.74 28.27
CA GLU A 517 -30.59 9.17 29.64
C GLU A 517 -30.20 10.64 29.85
N ASP A 518 -29.04 11.05 29.33
CA ASP A 518 -28.56 12.42 29.36
C ASP A 518 -29.46 13.37 28.59
N ALA A 519 -29.93 13.00 27.39
CA ALA A 519 -30.89 13.81 26.64
C ALA A 519 -32.19 14.02 27.44
N GLN A 520 -32.69 12.99 28.12
CA GLN A 520 -33.85 13.11 29.01
C GLN A 520 -33.55 13.97 30.24
N ARG A 521 -32.31 13.89 30.77
CA ARG A 521 -31.84 14.70 31.88
C ARG A 521 -31.78 16.17 31.49
N VAL A 522 -31.27 16.50 30.30
CA VAL A 522 -31.25 17.85 29.72
C VAL A 522 -32.66 18.40 29.55
N VAL A 523 -33.63 17.59 29.09
CA VAL A 523 -35.03 18.03 29.02
C VAL A 523 -35.59 18.40 30.41
N ARG A 524 -35.36 17.55 31.43
CA ARG A 524 -35.78 17.85 32.81
C ARG A 524 -35.13 19.12 33.36
N VAL A 525 -33.83 19.32 33.09
CA VAL A 525 -33.09 20.51 33.52
C VAL A 525 -33.57 21.76 32.77
N GLY A 526 -33.88 21.68 31.49
CA GLY A 526 -34.43 22.79 30.70
C GLY A 526 -35.82 23.24 31.19
N ASP A 527 -36.69 22.28 31.55
CA ASP A 527 -38.00 22.58 32.15
C ASP A 527 -37.88 23.18 33.56
N PHE A 528 -36.85 22.78 34.31
CA PHE A 528 -36.53 23.39 35.61
C PHE A 528 -36.01 24.83 35.42
N LEU A 529 -35.07 25.05 34.50
CA LEU A 529 -34.52 26.37 34.18
C LEU A 529 -35.62 27.33 33.73
N SER A 530 -36.54 26.90 32.86
CA SER A 530 -37.65 27.75 32.41
C SER A 530 -38.52 28.24 33.57
N ARG A 531 -38.86 27.34 34.52
CA ARG A 531 -39.62 27.69 35.73
C ARG A 531 -38.84 28.58 36.68
N ALA A 532 -37.55 28.30 36.87
CA ALA A 532 -36.68 29.12 37.73
C ALA A 532 -36.52 30.55 37.17
N VAL A 533 -36.41 30.69 35.84
CA VAL A 533 -36.33 31.98 35.16
C VAL A 533 -37.64 32.76 35.24
N GLU A 534 -38.79 32.10 35.10
CA GLU A 534 -40.09 32.73 35.34
C GLU A 534 -40.19 33.26 36.78
N GLN A 535 -39.77 32.47 37.75
CA GLN A 535 -39.77 32.89 39.15
C GLN A 535 -38.81 34.05 39.42
N LEU A 536 -37.59 34.02 38.87
CA LEU A 536 -36.64 35.13 38.95
C LEU A 536 -37.18 36.41 38.30
N SER A 537 -37.89 36.29 37.17
CA SER A 537 -38.52 37.43 36.53
C SER A 537 -39.63 38.02 37.40
N HIS A 538 -40.43 37.15 38.05
CA HIS A 538 -41.47 37.57 38.99
C HIS A 538 -40.91 38.23 40.26
N GLU A 539 -39.84 37.69 40.82
CA GLU A 539 -39.12 38.30 41.95
C GLU A 539 -38.49 39.64 41.55
N ALA A 540 -37.95 39.74 40.33
CA ALA A 540 -37.43 40.99 39.78
C ALA A 540 -38.53 42.04 39.63
N ASP A 541 -39.72 41.69 39.14
CA ASP A 541 -40.89 42.60 39.08
C ASP A 541 -41.31 43.07 40.47
N THR A 542 -41.36 42.15 41.43
CA THR A 542 -41.70 42.47 42.83
C THR A 542 -40.69 43.44 43.44
N LEU A 543 -39.40 43.19 43.24
CA LEU A 543 -38.32 44.07 43.68
C LEU A 543 -38.37 45.42 42.96
N GLY A 544 -38.68 45.43 41.66
CA GLY A 544 -38.88 46.65 40.88
C GLY A 544 -39.98 47.51 41.48
N ASN A 545 -41.13 46.92 41.81
CA ASN A 545 -42.26 47.60 42.43
C ASN A 545 -41.94 48.17 43.82
N GLU A 546 -41.16 47.46 44.64
CA GLU A 546 -40.70 47.97 45.93
C GLU A 546 -39.72 49.15 45.77
N VAL A 547 -38.82 49.08 44.79
CA VAL A 547 -37.88 50.19 44.50
C VAL A 547 -38.59 51.40 43.90
N PHE A 548 -39.69 51.23 43.17
CA PHE A 548 -40.53 52.33 42.65
C PHE A 548 -41.19 53.18 43.75
N ARG A 549 -41.24 52.70 45.00
CA ARG A 549 -41.69 53.52 46.14
C ARG A 549 -40.73 54.68 46.44
N PHE A 550 -39.47 54.59 46.01
CA PHE A 550 -38.50 55.67 46.15
C PHE A 550 -38.55 56.61 44.94
N LYS A 551 -38.70 57.92 45.19
CA LYS A 551 -38.59 58.94 44.14
C LYS A 551 -37.12 59.29 43.91
N LEU A 552 -36.56 58.80 42.81
CA LEU A 552 -35.21 59.15 42.37
C LEU A 552 -35.22 60.48 41.60
N PRO A 553 -34.11 61.24 41.61
CA PRO A 553 -34.00 62.46 40.82
C PRO A 553 -34.05 62.13 39.32
N GLN A 554 -34.81 62.94 38.57
CA GLN A 554 -34.98 62.78 37.13
C GLN A 554 -33.71 63.20 36.37
N PRO A 555 -33.37 62.55 35.24
CA PRO A 555 -32.22 62.91 34.44
C PRO A 555 -32.29 64.38 34.01
N ARG A 556 -31.24 65.14 34.28
CA ARG A 556 -31.12 66.54 33.82
C ARG A 556 -30.22 66.60 32.61
N ALA A 557 -30.76 67.09 31.49
CA ALA A 557 -29.97 67.36 30.31
C ALA A 557 -29.16 68.66 30.51
N GLY A 558 -27.86 68.61 30.19
CA GLY A 558 -26.95 69.76 30.27
C GLY A 558 -25.68 69.47 31.06
N GLY A 559 -24.89 70.51 31.31
CA GLY A 559 -23.66 70.41 32.08
C GLY A 559 -22.44 69.94 31.28
N THR A 560 -21.27 70.16 31.90
CA THR A 560 -19.96 69.77 31.37
C THR A 560 -19.32 68.78 32.33
N LEU A 561 -18.93 67.61 31.84
CA LEU A 561 -18.19 66.63 32.62
C LEU A 561 -16.69 66.69 32.29
N GLN A 562 -15.86 66.86 33.33
CA GLN A 562 -14.40 66.79 33.26
C GLN A 562 -13.94 65.36 33.50
N VAL A 563 -13.27 64.77 32.51
CA VAL A 563 -12.79 63.38 32.52
C VAL A 563 -11.27 63.39 32.54
N GLY A 564 -10.63 62.64 33.44
CA GLY A 564 -9.18 62.50 33.47
C GLY A 564 -8.71 61.29 32.65
N LEU A 565 -7.96 61.56 31.58
CA LEU A 565 -7.27 60.54 30.79
C LEU A 565 -5.79 60.51 31.19
N HIS A 566 -5.23 59.35 31.51
CA HIS A 566 -3.89 59.17 32.05
C HIS A 566 -2.85 58.61 31.07
N ARG A 567 -3.21 58.37 29.79
CA ARG A 567 -2.29 57.92 28.73
C ARG A 567 -2.24 58.88 27.52
N ALA A 568 -2.19 60.17 27.81
CA ALA A 568 -2.23 61.26 26.83
C ALA A 568 -1.26 61.13 25.64
N LEU A 569 -0.06 60.56 25.88
CA LEU A 569 1.04 60.49 24.90
C LEU A 569 0.66 59.74 23.61
N THR A 570 -0.35 58.86 23.64
CA THR A 570 -0.80 58.13 22.44
C THR A 570 -1.56 59.02 21.46
N ILE A 571 -2.26 60.07 21.89
CA ILE A 571 -3.10 60.91 20.99
C ILE A 571 -2.25 61.66 19.95
N ASP A 572 -1.09 62.17 20.36
CA ASP A 572 -0.16 62.90 19.48
C ASP A 572 0.62 61.94 18.55
N GLU A 573 0.74 60.65 18.92
CA GLU A 573 1.49 59.62 18.18
C GLU A 573 0.62 58.81 17.18
N THR A 574 -0.69 58.63 17.45
CA THR A 574 -1.57 57.70 16.70
C THR A 574 -2.41 58.33 15.58
N ARG A 575 -1.93 59.38 14.91
CA ARG A 575 -2.68 60.09 13.84
C ARG A 575 -4.06 60.65 14.27
N GLY A 576 -4.23 61.00 15.55
CA GLY A 576 -5.37 61.78 16.04
C GLY A 576 -6.60 60.98 16.48
N PHE A 577 -7.80 61.54 16.26
CA PHE A 577 -9.09 61.05 16.78
C PHE A 577 -9.82 60.05 15.86
N ASP A 578 -9.09 59.43 14.94
CA ASP A 578 -9.65 58.47 13.99
C ASP A 578 -9.82 57.10 14.66
N PRO A 579 -11.02 56.48 14.61
CA PRO A 579 -11.27 55.22 15.27
C PRO A 579 -10.35 54.09 14.77
N LEU A 580 -9.86 54.15 13.53
CA LEU A 580 -8.97 53.14 12.95
C LEU A 580 -7.66 52.96 13.73
N PHE A 581 -7.23 53.97 14.49
CA PHE A 581 -5.98 53.94 15.26
C PHE A 581 -6.22 53.90 16.78
N THR A 582 -7.45 53.59 17.20
CA THR A 582 -7.81 53.47 18.62
C THR A 582 -7.35 52.13 19.18
N LEU A 583 -6.10 52.09 19.66
CA LEU A 583 -5.49 50.90 20.26
C LEU A 583 -5.46 50.89 21.79
N ASP A 584 -5.64 52.05 22.42
CA ASP A 584 -5.59 52.18 23.87
C ASP A 584 -6.98 52.15 24.51
N LEU A 585 -7.07 51.54 25.69
CA LEU A 585 -8.30 51.39 26.46
C LEU A 585 -8.99 52.73 26.75
N GLN A 586 -8.25 53.77 27.10
CA GLN A 586 -8.84 55.08 27.38
C GLN A 586 -9.25 55.82 26.12
N LEU A 587 -8.53 55.62 25.01
CA LEU A 587 -8.95 56.13 23.71
C LEU A 587 -10.24 55.48 23.23
N SER A 588 -10.53 54.25 23.64
CA SER A 588 -11.82 53.61 23.32
C SER A 588 -13.02 54.37 23.91
N GLU A 589 -12.90 54.98 25.10
CA GLU A 589 -13.97 55.79 25.71
C GLU A 589 -14.20 57.09 24.91
N LEU A 590 -13.12 57.72 24.46
CA LEU A 590 -13.18 58.89 23.60
C LEU A 590 -13.77 58.54 22.22
N SER A 591 -13.33 57.43 21.63
CA SER A 591 -13.80 56.94 20.33
C SER A 591 -15.29 56.60 20.36
N ALA A 592 -15.75 55.82 21.34
CA ALA A 592 -17.16 55.49 21.51
C ALA A 592 -18.05 56.71 21.81
N SER A 593 -17.47 57.80 22.30
CA SER A 593 -18.20 59.08 22.44
C SER A 593 -18.46 59.77 21.11
N MET A 594 -17.65 59.49 20.07
CA MET A 594 -17.73 60.15 18.76
C MET A 594 -18.26 59.26 17.64
N TYR A 595 -18.11 57.95 17.77
CA TYR A 595 -18.44 56.96 16.73
C TYR A 595 -19.37 55.87 17.27
N SER A 596 -20.27 55.39 16.43
CA SER A 596 -21.10 54.21 16.70
C SER A 596 -20.70 53.07 15.78
N THR A 597 -20.78 51.84 16.29
CA THR A 597 -20.45 50.62 15.56
C THR A 597 -21.71 49.98 14.99
N LEU A 598 -21.62 48.89 14.22
CA LEU A 598 -22.81 48.16 13.79
C LEU A 598 -23.50 47.48 14.98
N VAL A 599 -22.70 46.93 15.88
CA VAL A 599 -23.12 46.21 17.09
C VAL A 599 -22.21 46.62 18.24
N ARG A 600 -22.70 46.55 19.48
CA ARG A 600 -21.90 46.92 20.66
C ARG A 600 -22.13 45.95 21.80
N TYR A 601 -21.22 45.90 22.76
CA TYR A 601 -21.42 45.15 24.00
C TYR A 601 -22.29 45.92 25.01
N GLU A 602 -23.18 45.23 25.71
CA GLU A 602 -24.03 45.79 26.75
C GLU A 602 -24.21 44.71 27.83
N ASP A 603 -23.72 44.98 29.05
CA ASP A 603 -23.69 44.03 30.17
C ASP A 603 -23.07 42.65 29.79
N GLY A 604 -22.06 42.65 28.90
CA GLY A 604 -21.37 41.45 28.43
C GLY A 604 -22.04 40.74 27.23
N LEU A 605 -23.21 41.20 26.80
CA LEU A 605 -23.93 40.66 25.64
C LEU A 605 -23.76 41.57 24.42
N LEU A 606 -23.72 40.99 23.23
CA LEU A 606 -23.72 41.77 21.99
C LEU A 606 -25.15 42.24 21.69
N VAL A 607 -25.33 43.54 21.45
CA VAL A 607 -26.62 44.17 21.15
C VAL A 607 -26.55 45.04 19.89
N PRO A 608 -27.69 45.30 19.23
CA PRO A 608 -27.74 46.19 18.06
C PRO A 608 -27.29 47.63 18.41
N ASP A 609 -26.50 48.26 17.53
CA ASP A 609 -26.14 49.68 17.60
C ASP A 609 -26.58 50.40 16.33
N LEU A 610 -25.72 50.70 15.34
CA LEU A 610 -26.16 51.26 14.05
C LEU A 610 -26.96 50.27 13.20
N ALA A 611 -26.73 48.96 13.37
CA ALA A 611 -27.62 47.95 12.84
C ALA A 611 -28.83 47.80 13.79
N GLU A 612 -30.05 47.76 13.26
CA GLU A 612 -31.24 47.43 14.03
C GLU A 612 -31.41 45.91 14.22
N ALA A 613 -30.91 45.13 13.26
CA ALA A 613 -30.91 43.67 13.28
C ALA A 613 -29.75 43.13 12.43
N TRP A 614 -29.39 41.87 12.68
CA TRP A 614 -28.45 41.12 11.84
C TRP A 614 -28.91 39.69 11.64
N GLU A 615 -28.47 39.08 10.55
CA GLU A 615 -28.60 37.67 10.24
C GLU A 615 -27.20 37.09 10.03
N ALA A 616 -26.87 36.04 10.77
CA ALA A 616 -25.65 35.27 10.58
C ALA A 616 -26.03 33.93 9.97
N ASP A 617 -25.41 33.55 8.86
CA ASP A 617 -25.70 32.27 8.25
C ASP A 617 -25.18 31.09 9.10
N PRO A 618 -25.79 29.89 9.01
CA PRO A 618 -25.39 28.73 9.81
C PRO A 618 -23.95 28.27 9.56
N THR A 619 -23.29 28.78 8.52
CA THR A 619 -21.89 28.47 8.20
C THR A 619 -20.90 29.46 8.81
N ALA A 620 -21.38 30.51 9.49
CA ALA A 620 -20.58 31.61 10.01
C ALA A 620 -19.66 32.26 8.96
N ARG A 621 -20.08 32.27 7.69
CA ARG A 621 -19.34 32.85 6.56
C ARG A 621 -20.04 34.07 5.98
N ARG A 622 -21.32 34.29 6.31
CA ARG A 622 -22.08 35.45 5.86
C ARG A 622 -22.82 36.12 7.00
N TYR A 623 -22.71 37.44 7.04
CA TYR A 623 -23.32 38.29 8.04
C TYR A 623 -23.99 39.47 7.37
N ARG A 624 -25.32 39.53 7.46
CA ARG A 624 -26.13 40.61 6.89
C ARG A 624 -26.62 41.52 8.01
N PHE A 625 -26.52 42.83 7.81
CA PHE A 625 -26.96 43.84 8.76
C PHE A 625 -27.98 44.76 8.11
N VAL A 626 -29.08 45.01 8.83
CA VAL A 626 -30.06 46.03 8.48
C VAL A 626 -29.76 47.26 9.32
N LEU A 627 -29.48 48.38 8.66
CA LEU A 627 -29.11 49.65 9.28
C LEU A 627 -30.35 50.42 9.75
N ARG A 628 -30.21 51.14 10.87
CA ARG A 628 -31.22 52.07 11.34
C ARG A 628 -31.47 53.17 10.31
N LYS A 629 -32.75 53.46 10.07
CA LYS A 629 -33.17 54.55 9.18
C LYS A 629 -33.08 55.90 9.90
N GLY A 630 -32.75 56.94 9.14
CA GLY A 630 -32.74 58.33 9.64
C GLY A 630 -31.53 58.70 10.51
N VAL A 631 -30.52 57.84 10.61
CA VAL A 631 -29.25 58.20 11.28
C VAL A 631 -28.48 59.19 10.40
N THR A 632 -27.98 60.28 10.98
CA THR A 632 -27.22 61.30 10.25
C THR A 632 -25.85 61.56 10.86
N PHE A 633 -24.90 61.91 10.01
CA PHE A 633 -23.65 62.54 10.42
C PHE A 633 -23.90 63.99 10.88
N PRO A 634 -22.97 64.61 11.62
CA PRO A 634 -23.16 65.94 12.20
C PRO A 634 -23.37 67.08 11.20
N ASP A 635 -23.09 66.85 9.93
CA ASP A 635 -23.30 67.80 8.82
C ASP A 635 -24.62 67.55 8.05
N GLY A 636 -25.44 66.61 8.51
CA GLY A 636 -26.77 66.32 7.97
C GLY A 636 -26.81 65.21 6.92
N VAL A 637 -25.67 64.66 6.48
CA VAL A 637 -25.65 63.53 5.54
C VAL A 637 -26.23 62.28 6.22
N THR A 638 -27.19 61.62 5.58
CA THR A 638 -27.80 60.38 6.09
C THR A 638 -26.85 59.19 5.92
N LEU A 639 -26.71 58.39 6.98
CA LEU A 639 -25.96 57.14 6.96
C LEU A 639 -26.65 56.12 6.03
N ASN A 640 -25.85 55.40 5.25
CA ASN A 640 -26.31 54.32 4.38
C ASN A 640 -25.24 53.22 4.32
N ALA A 641 -25.56 52.08 3.73
CA ALA A 641 -24.65 50.94 3.61
C ALA A 641 -23.37 51.26 2.83
N GLY A 642 -23.40 52.22 1.90
CA GLY A 642 -22.21 52.69 1.19
C GLY A 642 -21.15 53.31 2.11
N HIS A 643 -21.57 54.03 3.15
CA HIS A 643 -20.66 54.58 4.15
C HIS A 643 -20.00 53.47 4.99
N VAL A 644 -20.75 52.43 5.33
CA VAL A 644 -20.20 51.25 6.03
C VAL A 644 -19.14 50.58 5.16
N LYS A 645 -19.45 50.33 3.89
CA LYS A 645 -18.48 49.76 2.94
C LYS A 645 -17.22 50.62 2.84
N ALA A 646 -17.37 51.93 2.63
CA ALA A 646 -16.25 52.85 2.50
C ALA A 646 -15.35 52.87 3.75
N HIS A 647 -15.94 52.79 4.95
CA HIS A 647 -15.20 52.74 6.20
C HIS A 647 -14.35 51.47 6.31
N PHE A 648 -14.93 50.29 6.06
CA PHE A 648 -14.18 49.02 6.15
C PHE A 648 -13.15 48.86 5.02
N GLU A 649 -13.41 49.38 3.81
CA GLU A 649 -12.40 49.44 2.75
C GLU A 649 -11.24 50.37 3.15
N ARG A 650 -11.52 51.47 3.84
CA ARG A 650 -10.48 52.36 4.40
C ARG A 650 -9.69 51.67 5.51
N LEU A 651 -10.34 50.88 6.36
CA LEU A 651 -9.67 50.06 7.38
C LEU A 651 -8.67 49.08 6.74
N LEU A 652 -9.04 48.50 5.59
CA LEU A 652 -8.22 47.51 4.87
C LEU A 652 -7.21 48.13 3.89
N ASP A 653 -7.20 49.46 3.70
CA ASP A 653 -6.29 50.11 2.75
C ASP A 653 -4.85 50.11 3.29
N PRO A 654 -3.89 49.47 2.59
CA PRO A 654 -2.50 49.40 3.05
C PRO A 654 -1.82 50.78 3.15
N LYS A 655 -2.35 51.82 2.48
CA LYS A 655 -1.84 53.20 2.62
C LYS A 655 -2.29 53.86 3.92
N VAL A 656 -3.43 53.43 4.46
CA VAL A 656 -3.91 53.89 5.76
C VAL A 656 -3.10 53.23 6.87
N ASP A 657 -2.70 51.96 6.69
CA ASP A 657 -1.89 51.21 7.65
C ASP A 657 -2.58 51.12 9.02
N ALA A 658 -3.88 50.79 9.00
CA ALA A 658 -4.66 50.62 10.23
C ALA A 658 -4.19 49.35 10.97
N PRO A 659 -3.93 49.41 12.28
CA PRO A 659 -3.47 48.26 13.07
C PRO A 659 -4.39 47.03 12.97
N ASP A 660 -5.71 47.25 13.04
CA ASP A 660 -6.69 46.17 12.97
C ASP A 660 -6.94 45.64 11.55
N ALA A 661 -6.30 46.21 10.52
CA ALA A 661 -6.44 45.71 9.15
C ALA A 661 -6.16 44.21 9.05
N VAL A 662 -5.16 43.72 9.80
CA VAL A 662 -4.74 42.32 9.81
C VAL A 662 -5.86 41.38 10.21
N ILE A 663 -6.64 41.72 11.23
CA ILE A 663 -7.68 40.82 11.74
C ILE A 663 -8.92 40.78 10.83
N PHE A 664 -9.11 41.77 9.95
CA PHE A 664 -10.22 41.83 8.98
C PHE A 664 -9.85 41.30 7.57
N LYS A 665 -8.63 40.78 7.35
CA LYS A 665 -8.19 40.24 6.05
C LYS A 665 -8.97 39.00 5.58
N ASP A 666 -9.64 38.30 6.48
CA ASP A 666 -10.48 37.15 6.15
C ASP A 666 -11.80 37.51 5.45
N ILE A 667 -12.14 38.78 5.34
CA ILE A 667 -13.25 39.21 4.49
C ILE A 667 -12.89 38.87 3.04
N SER A 668 -13.80 38.23 2.31
CA SER A 668 -13.54 37.78 0.94
C SER A 668 -13.02 38.92 0.05
N GLY A 669 -11.88 38.69 -0.60
CA GLY A 669 -11.24 39.68 -1.46
C GLY A 669 -10.49 40.81 -0.72
N ALA A 670 -10.48 40.83 0.61
CA ALA A 670 -9.70 41.79 1.38
C ALA A 670 -8.19 41.57 1.20
N THR A 671 -7.73 40.32 1.08
CA THR A 671 -6.33 40.01 0.76
C THR A 671 -5.91 40.59 -0.60
N ALA A 672 -6.71 40.40 -1.64
CA ALA A 672 -6.45 40.95 -2.97
C ALA A 672 -6.49 42.49 -2.98
N PHE A 673 -7.42 43.10 -2.24
CA PHE A 673 -7.47 44.54 -2.04
C PHE A 673 -6.22 45.06 -1.31
N PHE A 674 -5.81 44.40 -0.23
CA PHE A 674 -4.63 44.74 0.55
C PHE A 674 -3.34 44.61 -0.27
N ALA A 675 -3.27 43.66 -1.20
CA ALA A 675 -2.16 43.49 -2.13
C ALA A 675 -2.15 44.53 -3.29
N GLY A 676 -3.20 45.35 -3.42
CA GLY A 676 -3.36 46.31 -4.51
C GLY A 676 -3.85 45.71 -5.83
N GLU A 677 -4.31 44.45 -5.82
CA GLU A 677 -4.80 43.71 -6.99
C GLU A 677 -6.28 43.98 -7.27
N ALA A 678 -7.03 44.45 -6.27
CA ALA A 678 -8.44 44.84 -6.38
C ALA A 678 -8.66 46.29 -5.92
N ARG A 679 -9.63 46.99 -6.54
CA ARG A 679 -10.00 48.37 -6.19
C ARG A 679 -11.04 48.48 -5.07
N THR A 680 -11.73 47.38 -4.77
CA THR A 680 -12.80 47.29 -3.77
C THR A 680 -12.76 45.91 -3.13
N VAL A 681 -13.28 45.77 -1.92
CA VAL A 681 -13.38 44.49 -1.22
C VAL A 681 -14.69 43.82 -1.61
N SER A 682 -14.61 42.68 -2.31
CA SER A 682 -15.79 41.99 -2.87
C SER A 682 -16.69 41.36 -1.81
N GLY A 683 -16.13 41.00 -0.65
CA GLY A 683 -16.85 40.46 0.50
C GLY A 683 -17.59 41.51 1.31
N ILE A 684 -17.52 42.80 0.97
CA ILE A 684 -18.30 43.87 1.62
C ILE A 684 -19.30 44.39 0.60
N GLU A 685 -20.54 43.92 0.69
CA GLU A 685 -21.54 44.12 -0.35
C GLU A 685 -22.70 44.98 0.15
N VAL A 686 -22.98 46.05 -0.60
CA VAL A 686 -24.16 46.90 -0.41
C VAL A 686 -25.31 46.26 -1.17
N LEU A 687 -26.25 45.62 -0.46
CA LEU A 687 -27.41 44.98 -1.07
C LEU A 687 -28.50 46.01 -1.41
N ASP A 688 -28.68 46.99 -0.53
CA ASP A 688 -29.54 48.16 -0.73
C ASP A 688 -29.05 49.33 0.16
N GLU A 689 -29.77 50.45 0.17
CA GLU A 689 -29.41 51.66 0.92
C GLU A 689 -29.19 51.40 2.43
N HIS A 690 -29.90 50.45 3.02
CA HIS A 690 -29.86 50.14 4.45
C HIS A 690 -29.41 48.71 4.76
N THR A 691 -28.99 47.93 3.77
CA THR A 691 -28.57 46.55 3.98
C THR A 691 -27.14 46.34 3.49
N ILE A 692 -26.26 45.91 4.41
CA ILE A 692 -24.87 45.56 4.12
C ILE A 692 -24.63 44.09 4.45
N GLU A 693 -23.90 43.38 3.60
CA GLU A 693 -23.49 41.99 3.82
C GLU A 693 -21.96 41.87 3.85
N PHE A 694 -21.46 41.15 4.85
CA PHE A 694 -20.06 40.73 4.95
C PHE A 694 -19.95 39.24 4.63
N ARG A 695 -19.05 38.89 3.72
CA ARG A 695 -18.73 37.52 3.31
C ARG A 695 -17.27 37.22 3.66
N LEU A 696 -17.05 36.07 4.29
CA LEU A 696 -15.74 35.64 4.80
C LEU A 696 -15.19 34.46 3.99
N GLU A 697 -13.86 34.41 3.80
CA GLU A 697 -13.17 33.30 3.14
C GLU A 697 -13.21 32.01 3.98
N GLU A 698 -13.23 32.15 5.31
CA GLU A 698 -13.35 31.06 6.27
C GLU A 698 -14.48 31.32 7.28
N PRO A 699 -15.07 30.27 7.88
CA PRO A 699 -16.05 30.44 8.95
C PRO A 699 -15.42 31.20 10.12
N ARG A 700 -16.14 32.16 10.70
CA ARG A 700 -15.65 32.86 11.89
C ARG A 700 -16.80 33.18 12.84
N ALA A 701 -17.12 32.23 13.72
CA ALA A 701 -18.25 32.32 14.64
C ALA A 701 -18.25 33.57 15.56
N PHE A 702 -17.08 34.19 15.78
CA PHE A 702 -16.92 35.39 16.59
C PHE A 702 -16.84 36.70 15.78
N PHE A 703 -17.09 36.68 14.47
CA PHE A 703 -17.01 37.87 13.61
C PHE A 703 -17.92 39.01 14.08
N LEU A 704 -19.13 38.70 14.54
CA LEU A 704 -20.04 39.69 15.14
C LEU A 704 -19.41 40.44 16.32
N ARG A 705 -18.58 39.77 17.12
CA ARG A 705 -17.88 40.36 18.26
C ARG A 705 -16.77 41.31 17.81
N MET A 706 -16.13 41.04 16.67
CA MET A 706 -15.13 41.93 16.07
C MET A 706 -15.75 43.24 15.60
N LEU A 707 -17.02 43.24 15.18
CA LEU A 707 -17.76 44.43 14.74
C LEU A 707 -18.21 45.35 15.89
N ALA A 708 -17.79 45.04 17.12
CA ALA A 708 -17.91 45.91 18.29
C ALA A 708 -16.58 46.59 18.66
N LEU A 709 -15.49 46.33 17.92
CA LEU A 709 -14.21 46.99 18.15
C LEU A 709 -14.29 48.49 17.86
N PRO A 710 -13.54 49.35 18.58
CA PRO A 710 -13.52 50.79 18.33
C PRO A 710 -13.19 51.16 16.88
N SER A 711 -12.29 50.39 16.24
CA SER A 711 -11.89 50.57 14.83
C SER A 711 -13.01 50.34 13.83
N THR A 712 -14.12 49.72 14.24
CA THR A 712 -15.31 49.50 13.40
C THR A 712 -16.39 50.59 13.56
N GLY A 713 -16.08 51.64 14.31
CA GLY A 713 -16.94 52.82 14.45
C GLY A 713 -17.08 53.53 13.12
N ILE A 714 -18.29 53.56 12.55
CA ILE A 714 -18.50 53.98 11.16
C ILE A 714 -18.19 55.46 10.99
N THR A 715 -17.27 55.75 10.06
CA THR A 715 -16.83 57.10 9.76
C THR A 715 -17.15 57.54 8.33
N ARG A 716 -17.24 58.85 8.16
CA ARG A 716 -17.20 59.50 6.85
C ARG A 716 -16.11 60.56 6.85
N LEU A 717 -15.36 60.63 5.76
CA LEU A 717 -14.36 61.69 5.55
C LEU A 717 -15.00 62.87 4.84
N ASP A 718 -14.80 64.06 5.38
CA ASP A 718 -15.20 65.33 4.76
C ASP A 718 -14.07 66.36 4.87
N ALA A 719 -13.51 66.77 3.74
CA ALA A 719 -12.37 67.70 3.67
C ALA A 719 -11.20 67.37 4.65
N GLY A 720 -10.91 66.08 4.84
CA GLY A 720 -9.87 65.58 5.76
C GLY A 720 -10.30 65.46 7.23
N ARG A 721 -11.54 65.84 7.58
CA ARG A 721 -12.12 65.61 8.91
C ARG A 721 -12.79 64.24 8.97
N VAL A 722 -12.61 63.55 10.09
CA VAL A 722 -13.30 62.29 10.38
C VAL A 722 -14.59 62.62 11.12
N LEU A 723 -15.73 62.27 10.52
CA LEU A 723 -17.06 62.49 11.08
C LEU A 723 -17.68 61.16 11.50
N GLY A 724 -18.33 61.14 12.65
CA GLY A 724 -18.96 59.97 13.25
C GLY A 724 -20.41 60.21 13.66
N THR A 725 -21.15 59.13 13.89
CA THR A 725 -22.57 59.15 14.29
C THR A 725 -22.78 59.00 15.80
N GLY A 726 -21.73 59.13 16.61
CA GLY A 726 -21.79 58.91 18.06
C GLY A 726 -22.52 60.02 18.82
N PRO A 727 -22.65 59.85 20.15
CA PRO A 727 -23.42 60.76 21.01
C PRO A 727 -22.84 62.18 21.10
N PHE A 728 -21.54 62.34 20.92
CA PHE A 728 -20.85 63.63 20.96
C PHE A 728 -20.05 63.85 19.67
N ARG A 729 -19.70 65.10 19.39
CA ARG A 729 -18.85 65.50 18.26
C ARG A 729 -17.67 66.31 18.75
N LEU A 730 -16.54 66.21 18.07
CA LEU A 730 -15.32 66.94 18.40
C LEU A 730 -15.54 68.45 18.22
N ALA A 731 -15.39 69.22 19.30
CA ALA A 731 -15.47 70.68 19.29
C ALA A 731 -14.07 71.31 19.18
N SER A 732 -13.14 70.88 20.02
CA SER A 732 -11.74 71.35 20.00
C SER A 732 -10.80 70.32 20.60
N ALA A 733 -9.54 70.30 20.15
CA ALA A 733 -8.49 69.50 20.74
C ALA A 733 -7.20 70.30 20.87
N THR A 734 -6.57 70.18 22.02
CA THR A 734 -5.27 70.76 22.37
C THR A 734 -4.41 69.67 23.02
N ARG A 735 -3.13 69.95 23.28
CA ARG A 735 -2.22 68.99 23.92
C ARG A 735 -2.62 68.56 25.33
N SER A 736 -3.44 69.33 26.04
CA SER A 736 -3.82 69.05 27.43
C SER A 736 -5.33 68.83 27.62
N LEU A 737 -6.14 69.11 26.60
CA LEU A 737 -7.60 69.10 26.69
C LEU A 737 -8.24 68.74 25.35
N VAL A 738 -9.17 67.78 25.37
CA VAL A 738 -10.07 67.46 24.26
C VAL A 738 -11.49 67.75 24.69
N THR A 739 -12.21 68.56 23.90
CA THR A 739 -13.58 68.97 24.18
C THR A 739 -14.51 68.36 23.15
N LEU A 740 -15.49 67.59 23.62
CA LEU A 740 -16.61 67.09 22.81
C LEU A 740 -17.89 67.80 23.21
N GLU A 741 -18.72 68.14 22.24
CA GLU A 741 -20.05 68.71 22.47
C GLU A 741 -21.13 67.72 22.04
N ARG A 742 -22.32 67.85 22.61
CA ARG A 742 -23.48 67.02 22.25
C ARG A 742 -23.69 66.97 20.74
N ASN A 743 -23.92 65.78 20.20
CA ASN A 743 -24.44 65.60 18.85
C ASN A 743 -25.98 65.77 18.89
N PRO A 744 -26.54 66.88 18.37
CA PRO A 744 -27.99 67.11 18.41
C PRO A 744 -28.78 66.14 17.53
N THR A 745 -28.10 65.44 16.61
CA THR A 745 -28.70 64.49 15.67
C THR A 745 -28.46 63.03 16.08
N TYR A 746 -28.03 62.78 17.32
CA TYR A 746 -27.82 61.42 17.79
C TYR A 746 -29.12 60.61 17.73
N TYR A 747 -29.03 59.40 17.18
CA TYR A 747 -30.20 58.60 16.79
C TYR A 747 -30.88 57.90 17.97
N MET A 748 -30.24 57.82 19.14
CA MET A 748 -30.90 57.32 20.35
C MET A 748 -31.66 58.46 21.03
N ALA A 749 -32.99 58.39 20.97
CA ALA A 749 -33.88 59.41 21.50
C ALA A 749 -33.59 59.73 22.98
N GLY A 750 -33.46 61.03 23.29
CA GLY A 750 -33.22 61.53 24.65
C GLY A 750 -31.76 61.50 25.11
N LEU A 751 -30.82 61.00 24.29
CA LEU A 751 -29.39 60.96 24.58
C LEU A 751 -28.58 61.83 23.58
N PRO A 752 -27.35 62.23 23.94
CA PRO A 752 -26.78 62.13 25.29
C PRO A 752 -27.36 63.18 26.26
N LEU A 753 -27.26 62.90 27.55
CA LEU A 753 -27.75 63.80 28.59
C LEU A 753 -26.79 64.96 28.90
N LEU A 754 -25.48 64.80 28.74
CA LEU A 754 -24.51 65.89 28.94
C LEU A 754 -24.54 66.88 27.77
N ALA A 755 -24.20 68.15 28.01
CA ALA A 755 -24.00 69.12 26.94
C ALA A 755 -22.57 69.05 26.39
N ARG A 756 -21.60 68.74 27.24
CA ARG A 756 -20.17 68.75 26.91
C ARG A 756 -19.37 67.72 27.73
N LEU A 757 -18.35 67.14 27.10
CA LEU A 757 -17.30 66.36 27.73
C LEU A 757 -15.96 67.09 27.54
N GLU A 758 -15.17 67.18 28.61
CA GLU A 758 -13.84 67.79 28.62
C GLU A 758 -12.84 66.76 29.15
N PHE A 759 -12.11 66.12 28.24
CA PHE A 759 -11.09 65.13 28.57
C PHE A 759 -9.76 65.83 28.81
N GLN A 760 -9.36 65.93 30.08
CA GLN A 760 -8.07 66.44 30.49
C GLN A 760 -7.01 65.34 30.37
N LEU A 761 -5.89 65.67 29.73
CA LEU A 761 -4.86 64.73 29.34
C LEU A 761 -3.68 64.77 30.33
N PHE A 762 -3.40 63.62 30.95
CA PHE A 762 -2.33 63.40 31.93
C PHE A 762 -1.39 62.28 31.46
N ASN A 763 -0.15 62.30 31.97
CA ASN A 763 0.90 61.35 31.60
C ASN A 763 0.95 60.09 32.49
N SER A 764 0.18 60.02 33.58
CA SER A 764 0.15 58.85 34.46
C SER A 764 -1.17 58.72 35.22
N ARG A 765 -1.51 57.48 35.61
CA ARG A 765 -2.71 57.15 36.41
C ARG A 765 -2.75 57.94 37.71
N ARG A 766 -1.59 58.05 38.35
CA ARG A 766 -1.43 58.81 39.60
C ARG A 766 -1.70 60.30 39.40
N ALA A 767 -1.19 60.90 38.32
CA ALA A 767 -1.45 62.32 38.03
C ALA A 767 -2.94 62.60 37.76
N ALA A 768 -3.64 61.73 37.01
CA ALA A 768 -5.08 61.87 36.79
C ALA A 768 -5.88 61.67 38.10
N LEU A 769 -5.47 60.70 38.93
CA LEU A 769 -6.11 60.48 40.23
C LEU A 769 -5.86 61.65 41.21
N ASP A 770 -4.67 62.25 41.20
CA ASP A 770 -4.37 63.46 41.97
C ASP A 770 -5.21 64.66 41.50
N ALA A 771 -5.47 64.77 40.19
CA ALA A 771 -6.38 65.77 39.65
C ALA A 771 -7.83 65.53 40.11
N TYR A 772 -8.24 64.26 40.20
CA TYR A 772 -9.55 63.89 40.75
C TYR A 772 -9.68 64.28 42.23
N THR A 773 -8.68 63.96 43.07
CA THR A 773 -8.73 64.30 44.50
C THR A 773 -8.68 65.81 44.76
N LYS A 774 -8.08 66.58 43.85
CA LYS A 774 -8.12 68.06 43.83
C LYS A 774 -9.40 68.66 43.25
N GLY A 775 -10.33 67.83 42.76
CA GLY A 775 -11.59 68.26 42.15
C GLY A 775 -11.46 68.87 40.75
N GLN A 776 -10.32 68.68 40.08
CA GLN A 776 -10.07 69.19 38.72
C GLN A 776 -10.75 68.36 37.63
N VAL A 777 -10.93 67.05 37.89
CA VAL A 777 -11.70 66.12 37.07
C VAL A 777 -12.72 65.40 37.95
N GLN A 778 -13.85 64.97 37.40
CA GLN A 778 -14.89 64.27 38.16
C GLN A 778 -14.93 62.77 37.93
N VAL A 779 -14.23 62.23 36.92
CA VAL A 779 -14.12 60.79 36.71
C VAL A 779 -12.77 60.40 36.11
N VAL A 780 -12.20 59.31 36.60
CA VAL A 780 -10.98 58.67 36.09
C VAL A 780 -11.21 57.16 36.07
N SER A 781 -11.18 56.55 34.89
CA SER A 781 -11.38 55.10 34.65
C SER A 781 -10.05 54.34 34.48
N TYR A 782 -10.12 53.01 34.37
CA TYR A 782 -8.95 52.13 34.17
C TYR A 782 -7.83 52.28 35.22
N LEU A 783 -8.21 52.49 36.48
CA LEU A 783 -7.30 52.49 37.62
C LEU A 783 -7.04 51.05 38.11
N HIS A 784 -5.83 50.80 38.59
CA HIS A 784 -5.46 49.56 39.27
C HIS A 784 -5.63 49.71 40.79
N ALA A 785 -5.75 48.60 41.50
CA ALA A 785 -5.94 48.59 42.95
C ALA A 785 -4.85 49.37 43.71
N GLU A 786 -3.59 49.24 43.27
CA GLU A 786 -2.46 49.98 43.82
C GLU A 786 -2.57 51.51 43.69
N ASN A 787 -3.27 52.02 42.66
CA ASN A 787 -3.41 53.46 42.47
C ASN A 787 -4.36 54.06 43.51
N LEU A 788 -5.32 53.25 43.99
CA LEU A 788 -6.27 53.65 45.01
C LEU A 788 -5.70 53.52 46.43
N LYS A 789 -4.61 52.76 46.59
CA LYS A 789 -3.89 52.64 47.85
C LYS A 789 -3.41 54.03 48.25
N ASP A 790 -3.79 54.47 49.44
CA ASP A 790 -3.48 55.79 50.00
C ASP A 790 -4.16 56.99 49.30
N ALA A 791 -5.06 56.77 48.34
CA ALA A 791 -5.77 57.86 47.64
C ALA A 791 -6.89 58.52 48.49
N GLY A 792 -7.20 57.97 49.67
CA GLY A 792 -8.20 58.53 50.60
C GLY A 792 -9.64 58.54 50.05
N LEU A 793 -9.93 57.69 49.06
CA LEU A 793 -11.26 57.62 48.45
C LEU A 793 -12.26 56.96 49.38
N GLU A 794 -13.44 57.55 49.51
CA GLU A 794 -14.58 56.91 50.14
C GLU A 794 -15.03 55.69 49.31
N PRO A 795 -15.61 54.64 49.91
CA PRO A 795 -16.13 53.49 49.16
C PRO A 795 -17.13 53.90 48.06
N ALA A 796 -17.90 54.96 48.31
CA ALA A 796 -18.83 55.54 47.33
C ALA A 796 -18.14 56.31 46.18
N GLN A 797 -16.84 56.52 46.19
CA GLN A 797 -16.12 57.17 45.08
C GLN A 797 -15.38 56.17 44.19
N SER A 798 -15.28 54.90 44.62
CA SER A 798 -14.59 53.85 43.88
C SER A 798 -15.61 52.88 43.26
N LEU A 799 -15.60 52.80 41.93
CA LEU A 799 -16.34 51.79 41.18
C LEU A 799 -15.37 50.69 40.74
N THR A 800 -15.88 49.47 40.61
CA THR A 800 -15.07 48.32 40.20
C THR A 800 -15.75 47.51 39.11
N VAL A 801 -14.96 46.93 38.22
CA VAL A 801 -15.44 46.02 37.18
C VAL A 801 -14.43 44.91 36.92
N ASN A 802 -14.96 43.72 36.62
CA ASN A 802 -14.17 42.62 36.13
C ASN A 802 -14.17 42.69 34.61
N THR A 803 -13.02 42.99 34.03
CA THR A 803 -12.80 42.91 32.58
C THR A 803 -12.10 41.58 32.29
N PRO A 804 -12.48 40.83 31.25
CA PRO A 804 -11.75 39.63 30.85
C PRO A 804 -10.30 39.99 30.49
N SER A 805 -9.38 39.78 31.44
CA SER A 805 -7.97 40.08 31.28
C SER A 805 -7.10 39.06 32.00
N ILE A 806 -5.82 39.03 31.66
CA ILE A 806 -4.83 38.15 32.27
C ILE A 806 -3.49 38.87 32.42
N TRP A 807 -2.91 38.80 33.60
CA TRP A 807 -1.49 39.08 33.83
C TRP A 807 -0.71 37.78 33.82
N PHE A 808 0.45 37.79 33.19
CA PHE A 808 1.30 36.61 33.06
C PHE A 808 2.80 36.95 33.18
N LEU A 809 3.59 35.90 33.38
CA LEU A 809 5.04 35.91 33.17
C LEU A 809 5.31 35.20 31.85
N GLY A 810 5.84 35.92 30.87
CA GLY A 810 6.10 35.41 29.53
C GLY A 810 7.57 35.07 29.30
N PHE A 811 7.81 34.08 28.45
CA PHE A 811 9.15 33.64 28.07
C PHE A 811 9.30 33.66 26.55
N ASN A 812 10.44 34.14 26.06
CA ASN A 812 10.83 33.86 24.69
C ASN A 812 11.37 32.42 24.61
N ALA A 813 10.61 31.54 23.96
CA ALA A 813 10.89 30.10 23.84
C ALA A 813 12.11 29.76 22.96
N GLN A 814 12.81 30.77 22.41
CA GLN A 814 14.08 30.60 21.69
C GLN A 814 15.28 31.20 22.43
N SER A 815 15.06 31.89 23.55
CA SER A 815 16.12 32.52 24.32
C SER A 815 16.54 31.62 25.49
N GLY A 816 17.77 31.10 25.42
CA GLY A 816 18.34 30.32 26.52
C GLY A 816 18.43 31.12 27.83
N PRO A 817 18.16 30.51 29.00
CA PRO A 817 17.84 29.09 29.21
C PRO A 817 16.32 28.79 29.19
N TYR A 818 15.49 29.72 28.72
CA TYR A 818 14.04 29.57 28.69
C TYR A 818 13.53 28.82 27.47
N ASP A 819 14.41 28.47 26.52
CA ASP A 819 14.14 27.52 25.45
C ASP A 819 13.85 26.11 25.99
N ASP A 820 14.48 25.73 27.11
CA ASP A 820 14.17 24.50 27.84
C ASP A 820 12.85 24.62 28.64
N VAL A 821 11.86 23.81 28.26
CA VAL A 821 10.55 23.75 28.92
C VAL A 821 10.66 23.39 30.41
N ARG A 822 11.68 22.64 30.82
CA ARG A 822 11.89 22.26 32.23
C ARG A 822 12.23 23.49 33.08
N VAL A 823 12.99 24.44 32.55
CA VAL A 823 13.28 25.71 33.23
C VAL A 823 12.01 26.52 33.43
N ARG A 824 11.18 26.66 32.38
CA ARG A 824 9.89 27.38 32.47
C ARG A 824 8.92 26.71 33.47
N ARG A 825 8.81 25.38 33.43
CA ARG A 825 8.02 24.59 34.38
C ARG A 825 8.54 24.72 35.81
N ALA A 826 9.86 24.75 36.00
CA ALA A 826 10.47 24.90 37.31
C ALA A 826 10.16 26.27 37.91
N LEU A 827 10.27 27.33 37.10
CA LEU A 827 9.89 28.67 37.53
C LEU A 827 8.42 28.70 37.92
N ARG A 828 7.51 28.27 37.03
CA ARG A 828 6.07 28.18 37.33
C ARG A 828 5.78 27.43 38.64
N ALA A 829 6.43 26.30 38.87
CA ALA A 829 6.23 25.49 40.07
C ALA A 829 6.68 26.23 41.34
N GLY A 830 7.71 27.07 41.27
CA GLY A 830 8.24 27.77 42.44
C GLY A 830 7.65 29.16 42.71
N LEU A 831 6.82 29.72 41.83
CA LEU A 831 6.20 31.03 42.06
C LEU A 831 5.14 30.98 43.17
N ASP A 832 5.03 32.05 43.94
CA ASP A 832 3.92 32.29 44.87
C ASP A 832 2.96 33.35 44.32
N VAL A 833 2.10 32.88 43.43
CA VAL A 833 1.12 33.73 42.75
C VAL A 833 0.07 34.28 43.73
N ARG A 834 -0.25 33.52 44.79
CA ARG A 834 -1.24 33.95 45.80
C ARG A 834 -0.67 35.06 46.67
N ALA A 835 0.58 34.98 47.11
CA ALA A 835 1.24 36.07 47.83
C ALA A 835 1.31 37.36 46.99
N LEU A 836 1.57 37.26 45.68
CA LEU A 836 1.51 38.39 44.76
C LEU A 836 0.10 39.04 44.74
N VAL A 837 -0.94 38.23 44.57
CA VAL A 837 -2.32 38.74 44.49
C VAL A 837 -2.77 39.36 45.81
N ASP A 838 -2.59 38.67 46.93
CA ASP A 838 -3.04 39.12 48.24
C ASP A 838 -2.29 40.37 48.72
N GLY A 839 -1.02 40.52 48.35
CA GLY A 839 -0.19 41.66 48.75
C GLY A 839 -0.39 42.93 47.91
N PHE A 840 -0.67 42.80 46.61
CA PHE A 840 -0.61 43.92 45.66
C PHE A 840 -1.89 44.13 44.85
N HIS A 841 -2.70 43.09 44.65
CA HIS A 841 -3.86 43.11 43.75
C HIS A 841 -5.14 42.69 44.48
N PRO A 842 -5.57 43.41 45.55
CA PRO A 842 -6.71 43.01 46.35
C PRO A 842 -7.99 42.93 45.50
N GLY A 843 -8.65 41.77 45.55
CA GLY A 843 -9.87 41.49 44.79
C GLY A 843 -9.65 40.99 43.37
N ALA A 844 -8.40 40.86 42.91
CA ALA A 844 -8.07 40.09 41.70
C ALA A 844 -8.20 38.57 41.97
N ARG A 845 -8.40 37.78 40.91
CA ARG A 845 -8.51 36.31 41.01
C ARG A 845 -7.21 35.69 40.54
N VAL A 846 -6.60 34.80 41.34
CA VAL A 846 -5.46 33.97 40.90
C VAL A 846 -5.86 33.21 39.64
N ALA A 847 -5.05 33.33 38.59
CA ALA A 847 -5.34 32.74 37.30
C ALA A 847 -5.04 31.24 37.32
N ARG A 848 -5.97 30.47 36.78
CA ARG A 848 -5.85 29.00 36.62
C ARG A 848 -5.46 28.61 35.19
N SER A 849 -5.75 29.51 34.26
CA SER A 849 -5.60 29.41 32.82
C SER A 849 -5.21 30.80 32.27
N LEU A 850 -4.64 30.83 31.07
CA LEU A 850 -4.39 32.05 30.31
C LEU A 850 -5.72 32.69 29.90
N THR A 851 -6.66 31.89 29.37
CA THR A 851 -7.99 32.40 29.00
C THR A 851 -8.84 32.67 30.25
N PRO A 852 -9.45 33.86 30.40
CA PRO A 852 -10.35 34.17 31.51
C PRO A 852 -11.55 33.22 31.59
N PRO A 853 -11.99 32.84 32.81
CA PRO A 853 -13.06 31.86 33.02
C PRO A 853 -14.42 32.29 32.46
N THR A 854 -14.62 33.59 32.22
CA THR A 854 -15.85 34.11 31.58
C THR A 854 -15.91 33.84 30.09
N LEU A 855 -14.80 33.47 29.45
CA LEU A 855 -14.70 33.19 28.00
C LEU A 855 -14.49 31.70 27.71
N LEU A 856 -13.79 30.99 28.59
CA LEU A 856 -13.57 29.56 28.52
C LEU A 856 -13.55 28.99 29.93
N GLU A 857 -14.44 28.04 30.23
CA GLU A 857 -14.58 27.48 31.57
C GLU A 857 -13.27 26.79 32.01
N SER A 858 -12.71 27.23 33.15
CA SER A 858 -11.47 26.68 33.72
C SER A 858 -11.64 26.08 35.11
N ASP A 859 -12.88 25.89 35.57
CA ASP A 859 -13.16 25.46 36.95
C ASP A 859 -12.69 24.03 37.26
N ARG A 860 -12.40 23.22 36.24
CA ARG A 860 -11.75 21.90 36.36
C ARG A 860 -10.24 21.99 36.67
N ILE A 861 -9.64 23.17 36.63
CA ILE A 861 -8.22 23.40 36.84
C ILE A 861 -8.00 23.97 38.24
N HIS A 862 -7.16 23.30 39.03
CA HIS A 862 -6.80 23.78 40.35
C HIS A 862 -5.88 25.00 40.27
N GLU A 863 -5.98 25.88 41.24
CA GLU A 863 -5.04 27.00 41.38
C GLU A 863 -3.61 26.48 41.53
N PRO A 864 -2.63 27.16 40.90
CA PRO A 864 -1.23 26.76 41.01
C PRO A 864 -0.80 26.81 42.48
N ARG A 865 -0.16 25.72 42.94
CA ARG A 865 0.46 25.63 44.26
C ARG A 865 1.97 25.66 44.10
N THR A 866 2.64 26.38 45.01
CA THR A 866 4.09 26.42 45.07
C THR A 866 4.66 25.07 45.47
N ASP A 867 5.57 24.53 44.66
CA ASP A 867 6.31 23.28 44.89
C ASP A 867 7.80 23.47 44.59
N ILE A 868 8.55 23.83 45.64
CA ILE A 868 10.01 24.03 45.57
C ILE A 868 10.77 22.73 45.30
N SER A 869 10.24 21.59 45.71
CA SER A 869 10.88 20.29 45.48
C SER A 869 10.85 19.93 43.99
N LEU A 870 9.71 20.16 43.33
CA LEU A 870 9.57 20.02 41.89
C LEU A 870 10.43 21.03 41.12
N ALA A 871 10.41 22.31 41.52
CA ALA A 871 11.24 23.34 40.90
C ALA A 871 12.73 22.99 40.94
N ARG A 872 13.23 22.55 42.09
CA ARG A 872 14.63 22.10 42.25
C ARG A 872 14.97 20.95 41.32
N ARG A 873 14.12 19.92 41.28
CA ARG A 873 14.34 18.73 40.44
C ARG A 873 14.42 19.11 38.95
N LEU A 874 13.46 19.91 38.48
CA LEU A 874 13.39 20.33 37.08
C LEU A 874 14.57 21.22 36.67
N LEU A 875 15.03 22.13 37.54
CA LEU A 875 16.25 22.91 37.28
C LEU A 875 17.49 22.02 37.22
N GLN A 876 17.62 21.04 38.13
CA GLN A 876 18.74 20.10 38.12
C GLN A 876 18.74 19.23 36.86
N GLU A 877 17.58 18.72 36.44
CA GLU A 877 17.42 17.97 35.19
C GLU A 877 17.76 18.82 33.95
N ALA A 878 17.49 20.12 34.01
CA ALA A 878 17.89 21.10 33.01
C ALA A 878 19.36 21.56 33.11
N GLY A 879 20.13 21.04 34.08
CA GLY A 879 21.54 21.36 34.25
C GLY A 879 21.82 22.67 35.00
N HIS A 880 20.83 23.22 35.71
CA HIS A 880 20.95 24.47 36.46
C HIS A 880 20.82 24.22 37.97
N SER A 881 21.86 24.57 38.73
CA SER A 881 21.80 24.59 40.20
C SER A 881 21.21 25.90 40.75
N ARG A 882 21.44 27.01 40.03
CA ARG A 882 20.92 28.34 40.32
C ARG A 882 20.73 29.11 39.02
N LEU A 883 19.57 29.73 38.85
CA LEU A 883 19.21 30.50 37.65
C LEU A 883 19.29 32.01 37.94
N LYS A 884 19.96 32.78 37.07
CA LYS A 884 19.88 34.25 37.11
C LYS A 884 18.70 34.71 36.26
N VAL A 885 17.74 35.39 36.87
CA VAL A 885 16.52 35.92 36.22
C VAL A 885 16.59 37.44 36.24
N THR A 886 16.66 38.06 35.06
CA THR A 886 16.62 39.52 34.91
C THR A 886 15.25 39.94 34.37
N LEU A 887 14.46 40.63 35.19
CA LEU A 887 13.16 41.17 34.79
C LEU A 887 13.30 42.65 34.44
N HIS A 888 12.98 42.97 33.18
CA HIS A 888 12.86 44.35 32.75
C HIS A 888 11.48 44.92 33.08
N TYR A 889 11.40 46.22 33.33
CA TYR A 889 10.13 46.92 33.55
C TYR A 889 10.15 48.32 32.90
N PRO A 890 9.00 48.84 32.44
CA PRO A 890 8.94 50.17 31.84
C PRO A 890 8.95 51.28 32.91
N PRO A 891 9.38 52.52 32.58
CA PRO A 891 9.50 53.60 33.56
C PRO A 891 8.21 53.97 34.31
N ASP A 892 7.04 53.66 33.74
CA ASP A 892 5.73 53.95 34.31
C ASP A 892 5.14 52.79 35.15
N ARG A 893 5.80 51.63 35.20
CA ARG A 893 5.33 50.45 35.95
C ARG A 893 6.49 49.68 36.60
N ASP A 894 6.88 50.09 37.80
CA ASP A 894 7.90 49.39 38.62
C ASP A 894 7.30 48.15 39.32
N THR A 895 7.76 46.95 38.95
CA THR A 895 7.27 45.67 39.49
C THR A 895 8.19 45.04 40.54
N ARG A 896 9.25 45.72 41.00
CA ARG A 896 10.30 45.12 41.86
C ARG A 896 9.77 44.45 43.13
N GLU A 897 8.89 45.12 43.85
CA GLU A 897 8.32 44.59 45.10
C GLU A 897 7.31 43.46 44.83
N GLU A 898 6.54 43.54 43.74
CA GLU A 898 5.65 42.46 43.28
C GLU A 898 6.44 41.19 42.95
N ASP A 899 7.50 41.33 42.16
CA ASP A 899 8.32 40.21 41.72
C ASP A 899 9.11 39.61 42.90
N ARG A 900 9.52 40.41 43.89
CA ARG A 900 10.13 39.90 45.13
C ARG A 900 9.18 38.99 45.89
N ALA A 901 7.89 39.35 45.97
CA ALA A 901 6.88 38.48 46.58
C ALA A 901 6.63 37.23 45.75
N LEU A 902 6.49 37.38 44.43
CA LEU A 902 6.22 36.28 43.49
C LEU A 902 7.34 35.23 43.45
N PHE A 903 8.60 35.65 43.44
CA PHE A 903 9.78 34.75 43.36
C PHE A 903 10.34 34.35 44.73
N LYS A 904 9.76 34.85 45.83
CA LYS A 904 10.30 34.65 47.20
C LYS A 904 10.66 33.19 47.50
N PRO A 905 9.80 32.18 47.21
CA PRO A 905 10.13 30.80 47.53
C PRO A 905 11.36 30.27 46.76
N LEU A 906 11.54 30.70 45.50
CA LEU A 906 12.67 30.33 44.66
C LEU A 906 13.98 31.00 45.12
N THR A 907 13.91 32.27 45.53
CA THR A 907 15.07 33.01 46.04
C THR A 907 15.50 32.51 47.42
N ASP A 908 14.56 32.24 48.33
CA ASP A 908 14.84 31.69 49.66
C ASP A 908 15.47 30.29 49.57
N ALA A 909 15.04 29.49 48.59
CA ALA A 909 15.60 28.17 48.32
C ALA A 909 16.95 28.18 47.59
N GLY A 910 17.48 29.37 47.24
CA GLY A 910 18.73 29.54 46.51
C GLY A 910 18.70 29.11 45.04
N LEU A 911 17.51 28.86 44.47
CA LEU A 911 17.32 28.37 43.11
C LEU A 911 17.32 29.50 42.06
N VAL A 912 16.92 30.71 42.46
CA VAL A 912 16.88 31.89 41.59
C VAL A 912 17.65 33.05 42.21
N GLU A 913 18.41 33.78 41.39
CA GLU A 913 18.90 35.13 41.65
C GLU A 913 18.11 36.11 40.81
N LEU A 914 17.39 37.05 41.45
CA LEU A 914 16.52 37.99 40.77
C LEU A 914 17.20 39.36 40.60
N GLU A 915 17.23 39.88 39.39
CA GLU A 915 17.72 41.21 39.03
C GLU A 915 16.61 41.98 38.29
N HIS A 916 16.56 43.30 38.50
CA HIS A 916 15.59 44.18 37.86
C HIS A 916 16.27 45.31 37.11
N VAL A 917 15.79 45.60 35.89
CA VAL A 917 16.36 46.64 35.03
C VAL A 917 15.26 47.48 34.40
N GLU A 918 15.24 48.78 34.68
CA GLU A 918 14.34 49.71 33.99
C GLU A 918 14.73 49.81 32.50
N LEU A 919 13.74 49.77 31.61
CA LEU A 919 13.95 49.78 30.16
C LEU A 919 12.93 50.68 29.45
N ARG A 920 13.40 51.71 28.72
CA ARG A 920 12.52 52.70 28.07
C ARG A 920 11.74 52.14 26.87
N ASP A 921 12.40 51.35 26.03
CA ASP A 921 11.83 50.69 24.83
C ASP A 921 11.22 49.31 25.18
N PHE A 922 10.77 49.12 26.42
CA PHE A 922 10.33 47.81 26.95
C PHE A 922 9.32 47.09 26.05
N TRP A 923 8.21 47.74 25.70
CA TRP A 923 7.15 47.12 24.91
C TRP A 923 7.59 46.78 23.47
N GLU A 924 8.44 47.62 22.87
CA GLU A 924 9.05 47.32 21.57
C GLU A 924 9.95 46.09 21.66
N ARG A 925 10.78 45.98 22.71
CA ARG A 925 11.62 44.79 22.91
C ARG A 925 10.83 43.54 23.22
N VAL A 926 9.72 43.64 23.95
CA VAL A 926 8.79 42.52 24.18
C VAL A 926 8.17 42.07 22.85
N ARG A 927 7.63 43.00 22.06
CA ARG A 927 7.02 42.71 20.75
C ARG A 927 8.02 42.08 19.78
N ASP A 928 9.24 42.62 19.73
CA ASP A 928 10.32 42.14 18.86
C ASP A 928 10.98 40.85 19.38
N GLY A 929 10.55 40.32 20.53
CA GLY A 929 11.11 39.10 21.14
C GLY A 929 12.53 39.24 21.67
N LYS A 930 12.99 40.46 21.95
CA LYS A 930 14.36 40.75 22.43
C LYS A 930 14.55 40.54 23.94
N LEU A 931 13.46 40.28 24.69
CA LEU A 931 13.52 39.98 26.12
C LEU A 931 13.30 38.48 26.37
N PRO A 932 14.24 37.78 27.03
CA PRO A 932 14.11 36.35 27.33
C PRO A 932 12.94 36.02 28.27
N ILE A 933 12.65 36.90 29.22
CA ILE A 933 11.58 36.80 30.21
C ILE A 933 10.99 38.19 30.45
N PHE A 934 9.68 38.29 30.63
CA PHE A 934 9.00 39.57 30.86
C PHE A 934 7.68 39.41 31.62
N ARG A 935 7.24 40.48 32.29
CA ARG A 935 5.85 40.60 32.79
C ARG A 935 4.99 41.21 31.70
N GLY A 936 3.83 40.61 31.45
CA GLY A 936 2.88 41.07 30.44
C GLY A 936 1.44 40.99 30.94
N ASN A 937 0.54 41.70 30.25
CA ASN A 937 -0.88 41.68 30.50
C ASN A 937 -1.67 41.71 29.18
N TRP A 938 -2.75 40.96 29.09
CA TRP A 938 -3.66 41.01 27.94
C TRP A 938 -5.09 41.24 28.38
N ILE A 939 -5.84 42.03 27.63
CA ILE A 939 -7.26 42.31 27.85
C ILE A 939 -8.00 41.87 26.60
N ALA A 940 -9.17 41.26 26.77
CA ALA A 940 -9.98 40.84 25.64
C ALA A 940 -10.41 42.04 24.78
N ASP A 941 -9.84 42.19 23.59
CA ASP A 941 -10.33 43.14 22.58
C ASP A 941 -11.67 42.66 22.02
N VAL A 942 -11.71 41.36 21.77
CA VAL A 942 -12.88 40.59 21.38
C VAL A 942 -13.13 39.58 22.48
N ALA A 943 -14.35 39.51 23.01
CA ALA A 943 -14.69 38.60 24.10
C ALA A 943 -14.77 37.14 23.59
N ASP A 944 -13.63 36.55 23.22
CA ASP A 944 -13.50 35.21 22.63
C ASP A 944 -12.16 34.55 23.03
N PRO A 945 -12.11 33.23 23.27
CA PRO A 945 -10.85 32.53 23.57
C PRO A 945 -9.77 32.67 22.48
N ASP A 946 -10.19 32.85 21.23
CA ASP A 946 -9.29 33.09 20.10
C ASP A 946 -8.31 34.26 20.36
N ASN A 947 -8.81 35.34 20.97
CA ASN A 947 -8.05 36.56 21.25
C ASN A 947 -6.93 36.35 22.30
N PHE A 948 -6.95 35.23 23.05
CA PHE A 948 -5.90 34.87 24.00
C PHE A 948 -4.99 33.75 23.47
N LEU A 949 -5.58 32.73 22.85
CA LEU A 949 -4.84 31.53 22.45
C LEU A 949 -4.25 31.68 21.05
N HIS A 950 -5.08 31.90 20.04
CA HIS A 950 -4.58 32.01 18.67
C HIS A 950 -3.76 33.30 18.51
N LEU A 951 -4.33 34.46 18.84
CA LEU A 951 -3.70 35.75 18.59
C LEU A 951 -2.34 35.91 19.30
N LEU A 952 -2.20 35.41 20.53
CA LEU A 952 -0.97 35.59 21.30
C LEU A 952 0.07 34.50 21.08
N LEU A 953 -0.33 33.28 20.72
CA LEU A 953 0.54 32.10 20.78
C LEU A 953 0.57 31.26 19.51
N ASN A 954 -0.37 31.37 18.56
CA ASN A 954 -0.26 30.63 17.30
C ASN A 954 0.95 31.15 16.52
N SER A 955 1.82 30.26 16.05
CA SER A 955 3.14 30.63 15.49
C SER A 955 3.09 31.57 14.29
N LYS A 956 1.95 31.67 13.59
CA LYS A 956 1.73 32.59 12.47
C LYS A 956 1.12 33.94 12.87
N ALA A 957 0.66 34.07 14.11
CA ALA A 957 -0.14 35.20 14.59
C ALA A 957 0.52 36.05 15.69
N GLN A 958 1.61 35.60 16.34
CA GLN A 958 2.27 36.24 17.50
C GLN A 958 2.82 37.66 17.24
N SER A 959 1.95 38.63 16.97
CA SER A 959 2.32 40.01 16.58
C SER A 959 2.46 40.96 17.77
N TYR A 960 1.89 40.60 18.93
CA TYR A 960 1.88 41.46 20.13
C TYR A 960 2.98 41.09 21.14
N TYR A 961 3.30 39.80 21.26
CA TYR A 961 4.37 39.30 22.13
C TYR A 961 5.31 38.41 21.32
N GLY A 962 6.59 38.79 21.23
CA GLY A 962 7.61 38.01 20.54
C GLY A 962 8.09 36.80 21.34
N VAL A 963 7.17 35.94 21.78
CA VAL A 963 7.49 34.74 22.56
C VAL A 963 8.10 33.62 21.72
N SER A 964 8.04 33.74 20.39
CA SER A 964 8.64 32.81 19.42
C SER A 964 8.24 31.34 19.65
N TYR A 965 7.05 31.13 20.18
CA TYR A 965 6.53 29.81 20.52
C TYR A 965 6.12 29.06 19.25
N LYS A 966 6.51 27.80 19.15
CA LYS A 966 6.20 26.96 17.99
C LYS A 966 5.81 25.59 18.49
N ASN A 967 4.52 25.30 18.44
CA ASN A 967 3.98 23.99 18.74
C ASN A 967 2.95 23.66 17.64
N PRO A 968 3.30 22.75 16.69
CA PRO A 968 2.41 22.44 15.56
C PRO A 968 1.02 21.94 15.98
N GLU A 969 0.93 21.26 17.13
CA GLU A 969 -0.36 20.78 17.64
C GLU A 969 -1.19 21.93 18.23
N PHE A 970 -0.55 22.87 18.92
CA PHE A 970 -1.22 24.10 19.38
C PHE A 970 -1.72 24.94 18.20
N ASP A 971 -0.88 25.12 17.17
CA ASP A 971 -1.24 25.84 15.96
C ASP A 971 -2.44 25.18 15.28
N ARG A 972 -2.39 23.86 15.09
CA ARG A 972 -3.50 23.08 14.52
C ARG A 972 -4.79 23.24 15.32
N LEU A 973 -4.73 23.08 16.65
CA LEU A 973 -5.92 23.18 17.51
C LEU A 973 -6.54 24.58 17.48
N THR A 974 -5.71 25.62 17.46
CA THR A 974 -6.19 27.01 17.42
C THR A 974 -6.69 27.42 16.03
N ASP A 975 -6.04 26.98 14.95
CA ASP A 975 -6.51 27.14 13.57
C ASP A 975 -7.87 26.45 13.37
N GLU A 976 -8.01 25.20 13.82
CA GLU A 976 -9.29 24.45 13.76
C GLU A 976 -10.39 25.07 14.61
N ALA A 977 -10.06 25.53 15.82
CA ALA A 977 -11.03 26.19 16.68
C ALA A 977 -11.55 27.49 16.06
N ARG A 978 -10.67 28.26 15.41
CA ARG A 978 -11.02 29.54 14.77
C ARG A 978 -12.12 29.38 13.72
N VAL A 979 -12.09 28.28 12.97
CA VAL A 979 -13.05 27.95 11.89
C VAL A 979 -14.20 27.03 12.32
N ALA A 980 -14.19 26.54 13.55
CA ALA A 980 -15.28 25.72 14.08
C ALA A 980 -16.54 26.57 14.35
N VAL A 981 -17.68 26.11 13.82
CA VAL A 981 -18.98 26.77 14.02
C VAL A 981 -19.72 26.22 15.23
N ASP A 982 -19.60 24.91 15.49
CA ASP A 982 -20.23 24.27 16.65
C ASP A 982 -19.57 24.76 17.95
N PRO A 983 -20.32 25.39 18.87
CA PRO A 983 -19.75 25.94 20.10
C PRO A 983 -19.08 24.89 20.99
N GLY A 984 -19.64 23.68 21.06
CA GLY A 984 -19.13 22.59 21.90
C GLY A 984 -17.79 22.06 21.40
N MET A 985 -17.67 21.82 20.09
CA MET A 985 -16.42 21.45 19.45
C MET A 985 -15.36 22.53 19.63
N ARG A 986 -15.74 23.80 19.40
CA ARG A 986 -14.81 24.93 19.51
C ARG A 986 -14.26 25.09 20.93
N GLU A 987 -15.12 24.96 21.94
CA GLU A 987 -14.73 24.96 23.34
C GLU A 987 -13.77 23.80 23.66
N GLN A 988 -14.04 22.58 23.17
CA GLN A 988 -13.15 21.43 23.39
C GLN A 988 -11.77 21.63 22.77
N LEU A 989 -11.70 22.19 21.56
CA LEU A 989 -10.42 22.50 20.88
C LEU A 989 -9.62 23.53 21.68
N TYR A 990 -10.24 24.64 22.12
CA TYR A 990 -9.55 25.63 22.95
C TYR A 990 -9.14 25.08 24.32
N ARG A 991 -9.94 24.21 24.96
CA ARG A 991 -9.55 23.53 26.21
C ARG A 991 -8.29 22.66 26.04
N LYS A 992 -8.17 21.97 24.90
CA LYS A 992 -6.96 21.19 24.57
C LYS A 992 -5.76 22.11 24.35
N ALA A 993 -5.93 23.18 23.57
CA ALA A 993 -4.89 24.18 23.33
C ALA A 993 -4.40 24.83 24.64
N GLU A 994 -5.32 25.18 25.53
CA GLU A 994 -5.05 25.72 26.86
C GLU A 994 -4.20 24.76 27.73
N SER A 995 -4.44 23.44 27.63
CA SER A 995 -3.62 22.45 28.34
C SER A 995 -2.17 22.44 27.84
N LEU A 996 -1.97 22.49 26.52
CA LEU A 996 -0.64 22.53 25.93
C LEU A 996 0.14 23.77 26.38
N VAL A 997 -0.48 24.96 26.36
CA VAL A 997 0.16 26.19 26.82
C VAL A 997 0.53 26.11 28.30
N ARG A 998 -0.38 25.57 29.11
CA ARG A 998 -0.13 25.37 30.54
C ARG A 998 1.02 24.38 30.79
N GLU A 999 1.14 23.35 29.97
CA GLU A 999 2.23 22.37 30.05
C GLU A 999 3.54 22.97 29.55
N ASP A 1000 3.53 23.69 28.44
CA ASP A 1000 4.72 24.29 27.84
C ASP A 1000 5.19 25.54 28.59
N CYS A 1001 4.33 26.15 29.42
CA CYS A 1001 4.63 27.29 30.28
C CYS A 1001 5.27 28.47 29.54
N VAL A 1002 4.90 28.71 28.28
CA VAL A 1002 5.41 29.87 27.52
C VAL A 1002 4.90 31.19 28.11
N LEU A 1003 3.63 31.21 28.52
CA LEU A 1003 3.03 32.24 29.35
C LEU A 1003 2.54 31.56 30.62
N VAL A 1004 3.04 31.99 31.77
CA VAL A 1004 2.59 31.51 33.08
C VAL A 1004 1.51 32.45 33.59
N PRO A 1005 0.24 32.02 33.64
CA PRO A 1005 -0.86 32.85 34.12
C PRO A 1005 -0.64 33.19 35.60
N LEU A 1006 -0.79 34.46 35.96
CA LEU A 1006 -0.69 34.93 37.34
C LEU A 1006 -2.06 35.30 37.91
N TYR A 1007 -2.74 36.30 37.34
CA TYR A 1007 -4.04 36.73 37.87
C TYR A 1007 -4.90 37.43 36.82
N HIS A 1008 -6.22 37.33 37.01
CA HIS A 1008 -7.21 38.14 36.31
C HIS A 1008 -7.43 39.41 37.11
N GLU A 1009 -7.17 40.56 36.49
CA GLU A 1009 -7.19 41.84 37.20
C GLU A 1009 -8.61 42.37 37.39
N ARG A 1010 -8.74 43.30 38.33
CA ARG A 1010 -9.97 44.07 38.53
C ARG A 1010 -9.65 45.53 38.25
N PHE A 1011 -10.44 46.15 37.39
CA PHE A 1011 -10.29 47.58 37.10
C PHE A 1011 -11.17 48.40 38.02
N HIS A 1012 -10.71 49.61 38.27
CA HIS A 1012 -11.36 50.58 39.12
C HIS A 1012 -11.59 51.89 38.38
N ALA A 1013 -12.58 52.66 38.85
CA ALA A 1013 -12.74 54.05 38.49
C ALA A 1013 -12.99 54.91 39.73
N ALA A 1014 -12.37 56.09 39.77
CA ALA A 1014 -12.66 57.11 40.76
C ALA A 1014 -13.68 58.08 40.16
N ALA A 1015 -14.81 58.30 40.84
CA ALA A 1015 -15.87 59.15 40.31
C ALA A 1015 -16.59 59.97 41.39
N SER A 1016 -16.88 61.23 41.05
CA SER A 1016 -17.57 62.17 41.94
C SER A 1016 -18.94 61.64 42.31
N GLN A 1017 -19.39 61.97 43.52
CA GLN A 1017 -20.71 61.59 44.01
C GLN A 1017 -21.83 62.27 43.23
N GLU A 1018 -21.55 63.42 42.61
CA GLU A 1018 -22.50 64.18 41.79
C GLU A 1018 -22.82 63.50 40.45
N LEU A 1019 -21.96 62.58 39.98
CA LEU A 1019 -22.23 61.83 38.75
C LEU A 1019 -23.35 60.83 38.99
N GLN A 1020 -24.40 60.95 38.19
CA GLN A 1020 -25.51 60.02 38.12
C GLN A 1020 -25.47 59.27 36.79
N GLY A 1021 -25.95 58.02 36.78
CA GLY A 1021 -25.96 57.17 35.58
C GLY A 1021 -24.61 56.52 35.23
N LEU A 1022 -23.51 56.88 35.92
CA LEU A 1022 -22.21 56.26 35.70
C LEU A 1022 -22.22 54.76 36.03
N ARG A 1023 -21.71 53.95 35.09
CA ARG A 1023 -21.42 52.53 35.28
C ARG A 1023 -20.15 52.15 34.54
N LEU A 1024 -19.54 51.04 34.99
CA LEU A 1024 -18.41 50.42 34.32
C LEU A 1024 -18.87 49.19 33.54
N HIS A 1025 -18.48 49.12 32.27
CA HIS A 1025 -18.71 47.99 31.37
C HIS A 1025 -17.54 47.01 31.43
N GLN A 1026 -17.84 45.71 31.27
CA GLN A 1026 -16.84 44.65 31.38
C GLN A 1026 -15.86 44.67 30.21
N THR A 1027 -16.32 44.99 29.01
CA THR A 1027 -15.51 45.16 27.81
C THR A 1027 -15.26 46.64 27.54
N PRO A 1028 -14.12 47.03 26.97
CA PRO A 1028 -13.90 48.40 26.52
C PRO A 1028 -14.99 48.90 25.55
N PRO A 1029 -15.38 50.19 25.61
CA PRO A 1029 -15.01 51.17 26.61
C PRO A 1029 -15.63 50.88 27.98
N GLN A 1030 -14.87 51.09 29.07
CA GLN A 1030 -15.39 50.91 30.43
C GLN A 1030 -16.44 51.95 30.79
N VAL A 1031 -16.24 53.21 30.42
CA VAL A 1031 -17.23 54.28 30.62
C VAL A 1031 -17.86 54.66 29.29
N ARG A 1032 -19.18 54.71 29.31
CA ARG A 1032 -20.03 55.28 28.25
C ARG A 1032 -20.72 56.53 28.79
N PHE A 1033 -20.56 57.65 28.10
CA PHE A 1033 -20.93 58.97 28.63
C PHE A 1033 -22.32 59.43 28.24
N GLU A 1034 -23.00 58.74 27.32
CA GLU A 1034 -24.29 59.17 26.79
C GLU A 1034 -25.41 59.20 27.84
N GLU A 1035 -25.39 58.26 28.79
CA GLU A 1035 -26.38 58.11 29.86
C GLU A 1035 -26.02 58.88 31.15
N ILE A 1036 -24.82 59.48 31.21
CA ILE A 1036 -24.33 60.17 32.42
C ILE A 1036 -24.95 61.57 32.51
N TRP A 1037 -25.23 62.03 33.72
CA TRP A 1037 -25.68 63.40 33.98
C TRP A 1037 -25.22 63.90 35.36
N LEU A 1038 -25.29 65.22 35.59
CA LEU A 1038 -24.87 65.87 36.84
C LEU A 1038 -26.07 66.11 37.78
N GLY A 1039 -25.98 65.55 38.99
CA GLY A 1039 -27.00 65.46 40.04
C GLY A 1039 -27.56 66.76 40.60
#